data_AF-A0A7J8D7C6-F1
#
_entry.id   AF-A0A7J8D7C6-F1
#
_cell.length_a   1.000
_cell.length_b   1.000
_cell.length_c   1.000
_cell.angle_alpha   90.00
_cell.angle_beta   90.00
_cell.angle_gamma   90.00
#
_symmetry.space_group_name_H-M   'P 1'
#
loop_
_entity.id
_entity.type
_entity.pdbx_description
1 polymer ?
#
loop_
_entity_poly.entity_id
_entity_poly.type
_entity_poly.pdbx_seq_one_letter_code
_entity_poly.pdbx_strand_id
1 'polypeptide(L)'
;MFHLRTCAATLRPLTASQTVRTLSQARPAAARTLGQTRCYAAPVAAEPFLSGTSGSYVEEMYYAWLEDPKSVHKSWDIFFRNTNAGAPPGAAYQSPLLLSPGALSVAARAQPVVGAQPHVDKLVEDLPSYTTHGTVHVVVNNQIGFTTDPRMARSSPYPTDVARVVNAPIFHVNSDDPEAVMYVCKVAAEWRSTFHKDVVVDLVCYRRNGHNEMDEPMFTQPLMYKQIRKQKPVLQKYAELLVSQGVVNQPEYEEEISKYDKICEEAFARSKDEKILHIKHWLDSPWPGFFTLDGQPRSMSCPSTGLEEDVLTHIGNVASSVPVENFTIHGGLSRILKTRGEMVKNRTVDWALAEYMAFGSLLKEGIHIRLSGQDVERGTFSHRHHVLHDQNVDKKTCIPMNHLWPNQAPYTVCNSSLSEYGVLGFELGFAMASPNALVLWEAQFGDFHNTAQCIIDQFICPGQAKWVRQNGIVLLLPHGMEGMGPEHSSARPERFLQMCNDDPDVLPDLAEANFDISQLYDCNWVVVNCSTPGNFFHVLRRQILLPFRKPLIIFTPKSLLRHPEARTSFDEMLPGTHFQRVIPEDGPAAQNPGNVKRLLFCTGKVYYDLTRERKARDMVEQVAITRIEQLSPFPFDLLLQEVQKYPEAELAWCQEEHKNQGYYDYVKPRLRTTISRAKPVWYAGRDPAAAPATGNKKTHLTELQRLLDTAFDLDAFKKFS
;
A
#
# COMPACT_ATOMS: atom_id res chain seq x y z
N MET A 1 44.37 23.25 5.87
CA MET A 1 45.56 22.59 6.45
C MET A 1 45.16 21.15 6.75
N PHE A 2 45.44 20.17 5.88
CA PHE A 2 46.68 19.33 5.84
C PHE A 2 47.08 18.81 7.24
N HIS A 3 47.40 17.54 7.54
CA HIS A 3 47.37 16.23 6.86
C HIS A 3 48.07 15.22 7.83
N LEU A 4 47.77 13.90 7.77
CA LEU A 4 48.65 12.68 7.93
C LEU A 4 48.22 11.67 9.02
N ARG A 5 47.79 10.42 8.72
CA ARG A 5 48.41 9.20 8.11
C ARG A 5 48.92 8.19 9.18
N THR A 6 48.24 7.05 9.38
CA THR A 6 48.42 5.65 8.85
C THR A 6 49.50 4.79 9.49
N CYS A 7 49.17 3.51 9.81
CA CYS A 7 50.00 2.33 9.52
C CYS A 7 49.23 0.99 9.67
N ALA A 8 49.53 0.02 8.80
CA ALA A 8 49.02 -1.34 8.74
C ALA A 8 50.21 -2.34 8.65
N ALA A 9 50.05 -3.58 9.14
CA ALA A 9 50.87 -4.77 8.82
C ALA A 9 50.20 -6.03 9.42
N THR A 10 49.57 -6.91 8.62
CA THR A 10 50.04 -8.21 8.06
C THR A 10 50.27 -9.35 9.05
N LEU A 11 49.56 -10.49 8.85
CA LEU A 11 50.07 -11.88 8.92
C LEU A 11 49.01 -12.91 8.45
N ARG A 12 49.42 -13.85 7.58
CA ARG A 12 48.81 -15.13 7.13
C ARG A 12 50.00 -16.02 6.73
N PRO A 13 49.86 -17.34 6.46
CA PRO A 13 48.85 -18.34 6.87
C PRO A 13 49.49 -19.68 7.35
N LEU A 14 48.69 -20.66 7.78
CA LEU A 14 49.10 -22.08 7.84
C LEU A 14 48.07 -22.96 7.11
N THR A 15 48.61 -23.83 6.26
CA THR A 15 47.96 -24.78 5.36
C THR A 15 47.83 -26.15 6.00
N ALA A 16 46.77 -26.90 5.69
CA ALA A 16 46.78 -28.36 5.69
C ALA A 16 45.91 -28.88 4.54
N SER A 17 46.52 -29.73 3.72
CA SER A 17 45.98 -30.41 2.54
C SER A 17 45.83 -31.89 2.86
N GLN A 18 44.74 -32.51 2.39
CA GLN A 18 44.67 -33.97 2.17
C GLN A 18 44.06 -34.25 0.78
N THR A 19 44.95 -34.64 -0.13
CA THR A 19 44.91 -35.78 -1.09
C THR A 19 43.65 -36.68 -1.04
N VAL A 20 43.11 -37.35 -2.07
CA VAL A 20 43.45 -37.80 -3.44
C VAL A 20 42.18 -38.58 -3.90
N ARG A 21 41.70 -38.60 -5.15
CA ARG A 21 42.06 -39.57 -6.23
C ARG A 21 41.11 -39.36 -7.41
N THR A 22 41.68 -39.20 -8.60
CA THR A 22 41.01 -39.28 -9.90
C THR A 22 40.75 -40.74 -10.29
N LEU A 23 39.63 -41.01 -10.96
CA LEU A 23 39.46 -42.16 -11.84
C LEU A 23 38.82 -41.70 -13.16
N SER A 24 39.60 -41.86 -14.22
CA SER A 24 39.23 -41.68 -15.62
C SER A 24 38.63 -42.97 -16.19
N GLN A 25 37.54 -42.88 -16.94
CA GLN A 25 37.22 -43.85 -17.99
C GLN A 25 36.64 -43.13 -19.21
N ALA A 26 37.08 -43.56 -20.40
CA ALA A 26 36.78 -42.95 -21.68
C ALA A 26 35.94 -43.88 -22.58
N ARG A 27 34.92 -43.28 -23.24
CA ARG A 27 34.32 -43.57 -24.57
C ARG A 27 33.53 -44.89 -24.78
N PRO A 28 32.52 -44.96 -25.69
CA PRO A 28 32.51 -44.38 -27.05
C PRO A 28 31.20 -43.68 -27.53
N ALA A 29 31.26 -43.20 -28.78
CA ALA A 29 30.28 -42.35 -29.47
C ALA A 29 29.28 -43.13 -30.35
N ALA A 30 28.04 -42.62 -30.44
CA ALA A 30 27.01 -42.69 -31.51
C ALA A 30 25.63 -42.49 -30.83
N ALA A 31 24.57 -41.89 -31.37
CA ALA A 31 24.19 -41.33 -32.67
C ALA A 31 23.14 -40.21 -32.44
N ARG A 32 22.91 -39.35 -33.45
CA ARG A 32 21.90 -38.29 -33.43
C ARG A 32 20.49 -38.86 -33.58
N THR A 33 19.59 -38.50 -32.66
CA THR A 33 18.13 -38.58 -32.84
C THR A 33 17.47 -37.31 -32.30
N LEU A 34 16.63 -36.68 -33.13
CA LEU A 34 15.75 -35.57 -32.76
C LEU A 34 14.63 -36.09 -31.84
N GLY A 35 14.35 -35.37 -30.74
CA GLY A 35 13.15 -35.57 -29.95
C GLY A 35 13.08 -34.79 -28.62
N GLN A 36 12.09 -33.90 -28.57
CA GLN A 36 11.34 -33.38 -27.41
C GLN A 36 11.93 -32.30 -26.50
N THR A 37 11.17 -31.21 -26.46
CA THR A 37 11.06 -30.13 -25.47
C THR A 37 11.38 -30.61 -24.06
N ARG A 38 12.40 -30.02 -23.41
CA ARG A 38 12.69 -30.25 -21.99
C ARG A 38 12.10 -29.13 -21.13
N CYS A 39 11.18 -29.51 -20.25
CA CYS A 39 10.74 -28.72 -19.12
C CYS A 39 11.86 -28.60 -18.09
N TYR A 40 12.13 -27.38 -17.60
CA TYR A 40 13.01 -27.14 -16.45
C TYR A 40 12.28 -27.56 -15.16
N ALA A 41 12.42 -28.82 -14.76
CA ALA A 41 12.10 -29.26 -13.41
C ALA A 41 13.42 -29.40 -12.62
N ALA A 42 13.84 -28.33 -11.94
CA ALA A 42 14.94 -28.36 -10.96
C ALA A 42 14.37 -28.18 -9.54
N PRO A 43 14.97 -28.78 -8.50
CA PRO A 43 14.66 -28.42 -7.11
C PRO A 43 15.14 -26.98 -6.87
N VAL A 44 14.20 -26.08 -6.54
CA VAL A 44 14.41 -24.63 -6.29
C VAL A 44 15.57 -24.32 -5.34
N ALA A 45 15.97 -25.27 -4.48
CA ALA A 45 16.98 -25.09 -3.46
C ALA A 45 18.44 -25.01 -3.97
N ALA A 46 18.77 -25.54 -5.15
CA ALA A 46 20.16 -25.64 -5.60
C ALA A 46 20.66 -24.43 -6.41
N GLU A 47 19.77 -23.80 -7.19
CA GLU A 47 20.10 -22.66 -8.07
C GLU A 47 18.97 -21.62 -8.00
N PRO A 48 18.78 -20.95 -6.85
CA PRO A 48 17.61 -20.11 -6.58
C PRO A 48 17.49 -18.90 -7.53
N PHE A 49 18.61 -18.46 -8.12
CA PHE A 49 18.64 -17.37 -9.11
C PHE A 49 18.03 -17.75 -10.47
N LEU A 50 17.80 -19.04 -10.74
CA LEU A 50 17.06 -19.50 -11.93
C LEU A 50 15.53 -19.49 -11.71
N SER A 51 15.06 -19.09 -10.54
CA SER A 51 13.64 -19.00 -10.21
C SER A 51 13.15 -17.54 -10.13
N GLY A 52 11.86 -17.33 -10.39
CA GLY A 52 11.24 -16.00 -10.33
C GLY A 52 11.66 -15.06 -11.46
N THR A 53 11.67 -13.76 -11.19
CA THR A 53 11.93 -12.68 -12.18
C THR A 53 13.33 -12.68 -12.76
N SER A 54 14.28 -13.40 -12.16
CA SER A 54 15.66 -13.54 -12.66
C SER A 54 15.80 -14.59 -13.77
N GLY A 55 14.83 -15.51 -13.90
CA GLY A 55 14.90 -16.62 -14.87
C GLY A 55 14.94 -16.15 -16.33
N SER A 56 14.08 -15.20 -16.70
CA SER A 56 14.04 -14.62 -18.05
C SER A 56 15.33 -13.87 -18.40
N TYR A 57 15.87 -13.12 -17.45
CA TYR A 57 17.16 -12.42 -17.62
C TYR A 57 18.33 -13.40 -17.82
N VAL A 58 18.36 -14.51 -17.08
CA VAL A 58 19.40 -15.53 -17.24
C VAL A 58 19.24 -16.27 -18.57
N GLU A 59 18.01 -16.44 -19.06
CA GLU A 59 17.74 -17.03 -20.38
C GLU A 59 18.22 -16.13 -21.53
N GLU A 60 17.93 -14.83 -21.49
CA GLU A 60 18.46 -13.86 -22.46
C GLU A 60 19.99 -13.80 -22.42
N MET A 61 20.57 -13.79 -21.22
CA MET A 61 22.01 -13.83 -21.02
C MET A 61 22.64 -15.12 -21.57
N TYR A 62 21.93 -16.25 -21.48
CA TYR A 62 22.35 -17.52 -22.07
C TYR A 62 22.28 -17.48 -23.61
N TYR A 63 21.24 -16.90 -24.21
CA TYR A 63 21.16 -16.72 -25.66
C TYR A 63 22.26 -15.79 -26.18
N ALA A 64 22.52 -14.67 -25.52
CA ALA A 64 23.64 -13.78 -25.84
C ALA A 64 25.00 -14.49 -25.70
N TRP A 65 25.14 -15.37 -24.69
CA TRP A 65 26.34 -16.18 -24.50
C TRP A 65 26.55 -17.23 -25.59
N LEU A 66 25.47 -17.82 -26.14
CA LEU A 66 25.55 -18.75 -27.27
C LEU A 66 26.11 -18.08 -28.54
N GLU A 67 25.83 -16.78 -28.73
CA GLU A 67 26.34 -15.98 -29.86
C GLU A 67 27.77 -15.48 -29.62
N ASP A 68 28.06 -14.94 -28.43
CA ASP A 68 29.40 -14.54 -27.99
C ASP A 68 29.63 -14.92 -26.51
N PRO A 69 30.50 -15.91 -26.22
CA PRO A 69 30.80 -16.28 -24.84
C PRO A 69 31.41 -15.17 -23.96
N LYS A 70 31.90 -14.07 -24.57
CA LYS A 70 32.41 -12.89 -23.86
C LYS A 70 31.33 -11.88 -23.49
N SER A 71 30.10 -12.05 -23.96
CA SER A 71 28.95 -11.16 -23.67
C SER A 71 28.55 -11.16 -22.19
N VAL A 72 29.02 -12.14 -21.42
CA VAL A 72 28.70 -12.34 -20.01
C VAL A 72 29.96 -12.34 -19.16
N HIS A 73 29.82 -12.05 -17.87
CA HIS A 73 30.94 -12.13 -16.93
C HIS A 73 31.51 -13.56 -16.86
N LYS A 74 32.82 -13.72 -16.58
CA LYS A 74 33.50 -15.03 -16.56
C LYS A 74 32.83 -16.09 -15.68
N SER A 75 32.19 -15.69 -14.58
CA SER A 75 31.42 -16.61 -13.73
C SER A 75 30.22 -17.23 -14.44
N TRP A 76 29.58 -16.46 -15.32
CA TRP A 76 28.45 -16.90 -16.15
C TRP A 76 28.92 -17.72 -17.36
N ASP A 77 30.05 -17.36 -17.97
CA ASP A 77 30.66 -18.20 -19.01
C ASP A 77 30.99 -19.61 -18.47
N ILE A 78 31.60 -19.68 -17.28
CA ILE A 78 31.87 -20.96 -16.61
C ILE A 78 30.58 -21.71 -16.28
N PHE A 79 29.59 -21.01 -15.72
CA PHE A 79 28.28 -21.59 -15.40
C PHE A 79 27.62 -22.20 -16.64
N PHE A 80 27.47 -21.44 -17.72
CA PHE A 80 26.82 -21.91 -18.95
C PHE A 80 27.59 -23.02 -19.66
N ARG A 81 28.93 -23.00 -19.66
CA ARG A 81 29.73 -24.12 -20.17
C ARG A 81 29.51 -25.40 -19.38
N ASN A 82 29.49 -25.30 -18.05
CA ASN A 82 29.28 -26.47 -17.18
C ASN A 82 27.87 -27.01 -17.33
N THR A 83 26.86 -26.14 -17.42
CA THR A 83 25.47 -26.52 -17.71
C THR A 83 25.36 -27.21 -19.08
N ASN A 84 25.99 -26.68 -20.14
CA ASN A 84 26.01 -27.33 -21.46
C ASN A 84 26.81 -28.63 -21.51
N ALA A 85 27.81 -28.78 -20.64
CA ALA A 85 28.53 -30.04 -20.45
C ALA A 85 27.76 -31.08 -19.62
N GLY A 86 26.54 -30.75 -19.16
CA GLY A 86 25.67 -31.65 -18.41
C GLY A 86 25.97 -31.71 -16.91
N ALA A 87 26.55 -30.66 -16.33
CA ALA A 87 26.76 -30.59 -14.88
C ALA A 87 25.42 -30.67 -14.13
N PRO A 88 25.35 -31.42 -13.01
CA PRO A 88 24.14 -31.49 -12.20
C PRO A 88 23.83 -30.14 -11.52
N PRO A 89 22.56 -29.83 -11.22
CA PRO A 89 22.16 -28.59 -10.54
C PRO A 89 22.96 -28.33 -9.26
N GLY A 90 23.48 -27.11 -9.10
CA GLY A 90 24.32 -26.69 -7.97
C GLY A 90 25.82 -26.97 -8.16
N ALA A 91 26.22 -27.69 -9.22
CA ALA A 91 27.63 -27.95 -9.55
C ALA A 91 28.14 -27.11 -10.74
N ALA A 92 27.25 -26.40 -11.44
CA ALA A 92 27.61 -25.61 -12.61
C ALA A 92 28.38 -24.33 -12.25
N TYR A 93 28.12 -23.73 -11.08
CA TYR A 93 28.83 -22.54 -10.63
C TYR A 93 30.21 -22.88 -10.04
N GLN A 94 31.26 -22.25 -10.54
CA GLN A 94 32.58 -22.25 -9.92
C GLN A 94 33.13 -20.81 -9.84
N SER A 95 33.66 -20.44 -8.67
CA SER A 95 34.21 -19.10 -8.43
C SER A 95 35.44 -18.86 -9.32
N PRO A 96 35.48 -17.79 -10.13
CA PRO A 96 36.66 -17.49 -10.95
C PRO A 96 37.87 -17.13 -10.09
N LEU A 97 39.00 -17.81 -10.31
CA LEU A 97 40.29 -17.42 -9.73
C LEU A 97 40.73 -16.04 -10.27
N LEU A 98 41.14 -15.16 -9.36
CA LEU A 98 41.58 -13.78 -9.63
C LEU A 98 42.79 -13.74 -10.57
N LEU A 99 42.67 -13.05 -11.71
CA LEU A 99 43.77 -12.71 -12.61
C LEU A 99 43.86 -11.19 -12.81
N SER A 100 45.08 -10.69 -12.65
CA SER A 100 45.53 -9.28 -12.70
C SER A 100 45.39 -8.61 -14.09
N PRO A 101 45.44 -7.26 -14.16
CA PRO A 101 45.04 -6.48 -15.33
C PRO A 101 46.19 -6.18 -16.32
N GLY A 102 45.90 -6.20 -17.63
CA GLY A 102 46.76 -5.63 -18.66
C GLY A 102 46.24 -5.74 -20.11
N ALA A 103 46.05 -4.56 -20.75
CA ALA A 103 46.06 -4.24 -22.20
C ALA A 103 45.04 -4.94 -23.14
N LEU A 104 44.53 -4.39 -24.25
CA LEU A 104 44.40 -3.06 -24.90
C LEU A 104 43.39 -3.22 -26.08
N SER A 105 42.78 -2.11 -26.52
CA SER A 105 41.95 -1.78 -27.71
C SER A 105 41.71 -2.77 -28.87
N VAL A 106 40.53 -2.69 -29.51
CA VAL A 106 40.29 -2.29 -30.93
C VAL A 106 38.78 -2.10 -31.20
N ALA A 107 38.44 -1.08 -32.01
CA ALA A 107 37.10 -0.68 -32.43
C ALA A 107 36.50 -1.55 -33.56
N ALA A 108 35.17 -1.66 -33.61
CA ALA A 108 34.43 -1.99 -34.82
C ALA A 108 33.01 -1.39 -34.80
N ARG A 109 32.60 -0.82 -35.96
CA ARG A 109 31.31 -0.21 -36.26
C ARG A 109 30.16 -1.23 -36.24
N ALA A 110 28.97 -0.80 -35.82
CA ALA A 110 27.70 -1.50 -36.07
C ALA A 110 26.70 -0.58 -36.80
N GLN A 111 26.12 -1.09 -37.88
CA GLN A 111 24.95 -0.54 -38.58
C GLN A 111 23.66 -0.86 -37.78
N PRO A 112 22.56 -0.12 -37.97
CA PRO A 112 21.35 -0.28 -37.18
C PRO A 112 20.56 -1.51 -37.64
N VAL A 113 20.36 -2.47 -36.72
CA VAL A 113 19.36 -3.52 -36.88
C VAL A 113 18.07 -2.99 -36.28
N VAL A 114 17.09 -2.75 -37.15
CA VAL A 114 15.68 -2.54 -36.78
C VAL A 114 15.18 -3.87 -36.24
N GLY A 115 15.00 -3.95 -34.92
CA GLY A 115 14.52 -5.14 -34.22
C GLY A 115 13.48 -4.74 -33.18
N ALA A 116 12.40 -5.50 -33.14
CA ALA A 116 11.15 -5.26 -32.43
C ALA A 116 11.28 -4.70 -31.01
N GLN A 117 10.38 -3.77 -30.67
CA GLN A 117 10.26 -3.20 -29.33
C GLN A 117 9.97 -4.29 -28.30
N PRO A 118 10.70 -4.35 -27.17
CA PRO A 118 10.26 -5.12 -26.01
C PRO A 118 8.93 -4.53 -25.52
N HIS A 119 8.02 -5.40 -25.06
CA HIS A 119 6.80 -5.01 -24.38
C HIS A 119 7.18 -4.12 -23.18
N VAL A 120 6.96 -2.82 -23.32
CA VAL A 120 7.20 -1.83 -22.29
C VAL A 120 6.20 -2.07 -21.16
N ASP A 121 6.69 -2.25 -19.94
CA ASP A 121 5.87 -2.20 -18.73
C ASP A 121 5.03 -0.92 -18.75
N LYS A 122 3.71 -1.07 -18.84
CA LYS A 122 2.81 0.09 -18.80
C LYS A 122 2.94 0.75 -17.42
N LEU A 123 3.45 1.98 -17.39
CA LEU A 123 3.29 2.85 -16.23
C LEU A 123 1.79 3.06 -15.94
N VAL A 124 1.47 3.41 -14.69
CA VAL A 124 0.10 3.52 -14.16
C VAL A 124 -0.84 4.24 -15.15
N GLU A 125 -0.39 5.30 -15.80
CA GLU A 125 -1.17 6.15 -16.72
C GLU A 125 -1.70 5.44 -17.99
N ASP A 126 -1.07 4.35 -18.43
CA ASP A 126 -1.47 3.58 -19.61
C ASP A 126 -2.25 2.30 -19.28
N LEU A 127 -2.46 2.05 -17.98
CA LEU A 127 -3.33 0.98 -17.52
C LEU A 127 -4.80 1.42 -17.66
N PRO A 128 -5.68 0.59 -18.25
CA PRO A 128 -7.07 0.98 -18.54
C PRO A 128 -7.86 1.53 -17.34
N SER A 129 -7.56 1.05 -16.13
CA SER A 129 -8.27 1.44 -14.91
C SER A 129 -7.64 2.62 -14.15
N TYR A 130 -6.56 3.20 -14.67
CA TYR A 130 -5.80 4.29 -14.04
C TYR A 130 -5.51 5.45 -14.99
N THR A 131 -5.75 5.28 -16.28
CA THR A 131 -5.52 6.33 -17.27
C THR A 131 -6.41 7.55 -17.00
N THR A 132 -5.80 8.73 -17.09
CA THR A 132 -6.48 10.04 -17.11
C THR A 132 -6.56 10.62 -18.52
N HIS A 133 -6.31 9.77 -19.53
CA HIS A 133 -6.22 10.14 -20.94
C HIS A 133 -5.13 11.17 -21.22
N GLY A 134 -3.96 10.96 -20.62
CA GLY A 134 -2.76 11.77 -20.82
C GLY A 134 -2.66 12.95 -19.86
N THR A 135 -1.47 13.18 -19.31
CA THR A 135 -1.13 14.34 -18.46
C THR A 135 -0.16 15.27 -19.18
N VAL A 136 -0.39 16.59 -19.07
CA VAL A 136 0.57 17.61 -19.52
C VAL A 136 1.51 17.91 -18.36
N HIS A 137 2.76 17.50 -18.49
CA HIS A 137 3.81 17.74 -17.49
C HIS A 137 4.60 18.99 -17.84
N VAL A 138 4.72 19.93 -16.90
CA VAL A 138 5.56 21.12 -17.06
C VAL A 138 6.70 21.06 -16.05
N VAL A 139 7.93 20.93 -16.55
CA VAL A 139 9.13 20.90 -15.73
C VAL A 139 9.76 22.28 -15.73
N VAL A 140 9.74 22.95 -14.57
CA VAL A 140 10.47 24.22 -14.36
C VAL A 140 11.95 23.91 -14.16
N ASN A 141 12.68 23.77 -15.27
CA ASN A 141 14.08 23.43 -15.29
C ASN A 141 14.94 24.68 -15.10
N ASN A 142 15.02 25.12 -13.84
CA ASN A 142 15.87 26.22 -13.40
C ASN A 142 17.36 25.84 -13.27
N GLN A 143 17.72 24.62 -13.69
CA GLN A 143 19.07 24.08 -13.76
C GLN A 143 19.77 23.92 -12.39
N ILE A 144 19.03 23.88 -11.28
CA ILE A 144 19.60 23.66 -9.94
C ILE A 144 18.55 23.16 -8.92
N GLY A 145 18.88 22.11 -8.16
CA GLY A 145 18.05 21.63 -7.05
C GLY A 145 18.69 21.96 -5.70
N PHE A 146 18.13 22.86 -4.91
CA PHE A 146 18.79 23.44 -3.73
C PHE A 146 20.17 24.03 -4.09
N THR A 147 21.25 23.33 -3.74
CA THR A 147 22.66 23.60 -4.08
C THR A 147 23.26 22.55 -5.02
N THR A 148 22.50 21.56 -5.45
CA THR A 148 22.98 20.44 -6.26
C THR A 148 22.92 20.79 -7.74
N ASP A 149 24.08 20.65 -8.39
CA ASP A 149 24.26 20.89 -9.81
C ASP A 149 23.63 19.75 -10.65
N PRO A 150 23.07 20.05 -11.84
CA PRO A 150 22.56 19.06 -12.79
C PRO A 150 23.47 17.85 -13.03
N ARG A 151 24.79 18.05 -13.06
CA ARG A 151 25.80 17.00 -13.26
C ARG A 151 25.84 15.97 -12.14
N MET A 152 25.31 16.31 -10.96
CA MET A 152 25.25 15.45 -9.79
C MET A 152 23.82 14.99 -9.48
N ALA A 153 22.81 15.54 -10.15
CA ALA A 153 21.40 15.28 -9.86
C ALA A 153 20.80 14.12 -10.69
N ARG A 154 21.43 13.74 -11.81
CA ARG A 154 20.91 12.74 -12.75
C ARG A 154 22.02 12.12 -13.61
N SER A 155 21.71 10.97 -14.21
CA SER A 155 22.62 10.20 -15.08
C SER A 155 22.31 10.34 -16.58
N SER A 156 21.47 11.31 -16.95
CA SER A 156 21.10 11.59 -18.34
C SER A 156 21.19 13.10 -18.64
N PRO A 157 21.26 13.52 -19.92
CA PRO A 157 21.38 14.94 -20.27
C PRO A 157 20.22 15.80 -19.76
N TYR A 158 18.98 15.32 -19.88
CA TYR A 158 17.78 16.11 -19.57
C TYR A 158 17.07 15.61 -18.31
N PRO A 159 16.52 16.51 -17.47
CA PRO A 159 15.71 16.10 -16.32
C PRO A 159 14.42 15.37 -16.72
N THR A 160 13.98 15.54 -17.97
CA THR A 160 12.77 14.96 -18.55
C THR A 160 12.97 13.58 -19.19
N ASP A 161 14.20 13.05 -19.21
CA ASP A 161 14.46 11.74 -19.83
C ASP A 161 13.73 10.57 -19.15
N VAL A 162 13.25 10.77 -17.92
CA VAL A 162 12.35 9.82 -17.23
C VAL A 162 11.06 9.55 -18.02
N ALA A 163 10.56 10.53 -18.78
CA ALA A 163 9.35 10.40 -19.58
C ALA A 163 9.53 9.52 -20.83
N ARG A 164 10.78 9.21 -21.20
CA ARG A 164 11.07 8.29 -22.30
C ARG A 164 10.61 6.86 -22.01
N VAL A 165 10.47 6.49 -20.73
CA VAL A 165 9.95 5.17 -20.33
C VAL A 165 8.55 4.91 -20.93
N VAL A 166 7.73 5.95 -21.09
CA VAL A 166 6.40 5.88 -21.73
C VAL A 166 6.37 6.42 -23.16
N ASN A 167 7.52 6.72 -23.75
CA ASN A 167 7.62 7.36 -25.07
C ASN A 167 6.79 8.65 -25.20
N ALA A 168 6.62 9.42 -24.11
CA ALA A 168 5.96 10.72 -24.18
C ALA A 168 6.84 11.71 -24.98
N PRO A 169 6.26 12.52 -25.89
CA PRO A 169 7.01 13.61 -26.52
C PRO A 169 7.48 14.63 -25.47
N ILE A 170 8.68 15.15 -25.69
CA ILE A 170 9.32 16.12 -24.82
C ILE A 170 9.67 17.34 -25.66
N PHE A 171 9.14 18.50 -25.28
CA PHE A 171 9.46 19.78 -25.88
C PHE A 171 10.34 20.59 -24.96
N HIS A 172 11.59 20.81 -25.36
CA HIS A 172 12.52 21.69 -24.65
C HIS A 172 12.40 23.11 -25.22
N VAL A 173 12.14 24.09 -24.36
CA VAL A 173 11.93 25.48 -24.78
C VAL A 173 12.66 26.44 -23.86
N ASN A 174 13.30 27.44 -24.45
CA ASN A 174 13.97 28.51 -23.72
C ASN A 174 12.92 29.44 -23.11
N SER A 175 12.91 29.56 -21.77
CA SER A 175 11.92 30.40 -21.09
C SER A 175 12.14 31.90 -21.25
N ASP A 176 13.28 32.35 -21.80
CA ASP A 176 13.47 33.75 -22.20
C ASP A 176 12.71 34.11 -23.51
N ASP A 177 12.10 33.13 -24.19
CA ASP A 177 11.23 33.32 -25.37
C ASP A 177 9.78 32.92 -25.03
N PRO A 178 8.96 33.85 -24.51
CA PRO A 178 7.60 33.54 -24.08
C PRO A 178 6.66 33.16 -25.25
N GLU A 179 6.92 33.60 -26.48
CA GLU A 179 6.11 33.20 -27.64
C GLU A 179 6.34 31.74 -28.01
N ALA A 180 7.61 31.29 -28.00
CA ALA A 180 7.94 29.89 -28.19
C ALA A 180 7.37 29.00 -27.06
N VAL A 181 7.39 29.48 -25.81
CA VAL A 181 6.76 28.78 -24.68
C VAL A 181 5.26 28.61 -24.92
N MET A 182 4.56 29.68 -25.31
CA MET A 182 3.13 29.61 -25.61
C MET A 182 2.82 28.67 -26.77
N TYR A 183 3.65 28.68 -27.82
CA TYR A 183 3.52 27.76 -28.95
C TYR A 183 3.66 26.30 -28.50
N VAL A 184 4.71 25.96 -27.74
CA VAL A 184 4.95 24.60 -27.26
C VAL A 184 3.85 24.14 -26.30
N CYS A 185 3.37 25.00 -25.40
CA CYS A 185 2.26 24.68 -24.50
C CYS A 185 0.98 24.40 -25.28
N LYS A 186 0.71 25.14 -26.36
CA LYS A 186 -0.42 24.88 -27.25
C LYS A 186 -0.29 23.52 -27.95
N VAL A 187 0.89 23.22 -28.51
CA VAL A 187 1.17 21.92 -29.14
C VAL A 187 1.02 20.78 -28.13
N ALA A 188 1.49 20.94 -26.89
CA ALA A 188 1.32 19.94 -25.84
C ALA A 188 -0.16 19.71 -25.48
N ALA A 189 -0.94 20.79 -25.34
CA ALA A 189 -2.38 20.68 -25.09
C ALA A 189 -3.12 19.98 -26.24
N GLU A 190 -2.79 20.33 -27.50
CA GLU A 190 -3.32 19.68 -28.70
C GLU A 190 -2.93 18.21 -28.75
N TRP A 191 -1.66 17.86 -28.49
CA TRP A 191 -1.18 16.47 -28.43
C TRP A 191 -1.98 15.64 -27.42
N ARG A 192 -2.11 16.13 -26.18
CA ARG A 192 -2.86 15.42 -25.13
C ARG A 192 -4.33 15.27 -25.54
N SER A 193 -4.94 16.29 -26.13
CA SER A 193 -6.33 16.25 -26.59
C SER A 193 -6.56 15.30 -27.76
N THR A 194 -5.61 15.20 -28.69
CA THR A 194 -5.73 14.37 -29.90
C THR A 194 -5.37 12.91 -29.64
N PHE A 195 -4.31 12.67 -28.87
CA PHE A 195 -3.75 11.32 -28.70
C PHE A 195 -4.07 10.68 -27.35
N HIS A 196 -4.58 11.45 -26.37
CA HIS A 196 -4.87 10.97 -25.02
C HIS A 196 -3.64 10.35 -24.34
N LYS A 197 -2.49 10.98 -24.56
CA LYS A 197 -1.17 10.54 -24.08
C LYS A 197 -0.46 11.68 -23.39
N ASP A 198 0.43 11.31 -22.49
CA ASP A 198 1.31 12.22 -21.77
C ASP A 198 2.20 13.01 -22.74
N VAL A 199 2.57 14.20 -22.30
CA VAL A 199 3.48 15.11 -23.00
C VAL A 199 4.21 15.96 -21.98
N VAL A 200 5.49 16.22 -22.23
CA VAL A 200 6.34 16.98 -21.32
C VAL A 200 6.82 18.27 -21.98
N VAL A 201 6.69 19.37 -21.26
CA VAL A 201 7.28 20.66 -21.58
C VAL A 201 8.42 20.94 -20.60
N ASP A 202 9.65 20.95 -21.09
CA ASP A 202 10.86 21.31 -20.34
C ASP A 202 11.12 22.82 -20.50
N LEU A 203 10.73 23.60 -19.50
CA LEU A 203 10.93 25.05 -19.44
C LEU A 203 12.34 25.34 -18.93
N VAL A 204 13.29 25.48 -19.86
CA VAL A 204 14.70 25.76 -19.53
C VAL A 204 14.84 27.22 -19.14
N CYS A 205 15.06 27.44 -17.84
CA CYS A 205 15.10 28.76 -17.21
C CYS A 205 16.27 28.86 -16.21
N TYR A 206 16.22 29.83 -15.30
CA TYR A 206 17.17 30.01 -14.21
C TYR A 206 16.46 30.47 -12.94
N ARG A 207 17.05 30.19 -11.77
CA ARG A 207 16.58 30.71 -10.49
C ARG A 207 17.29 32.03 -10.17
N ARG A 208 16.54 33.13 -10.02
CA ARG A 208 17.12 34.47 -9.79
C ARG A 208 17.86 34.57 -8.45
N ASN A 209 17.25 34.03 -7.39
CA ASN A 209 17.73 34.06 -6.00
C ASN A 209 18.23 32.69 -5.55
N GLY A 210 18.60 32.55 -4.27
CA GLY A 210 18.87 31.26 -3.62
C GLY A 210 17.68 30.30 -3.65
N HIS A 211 17.79 29.13 -3.02
CA HIS A 211 16.66 28.17 -3.00
C HIS A 211 15.43 28.77 -2.32
N ASN A 212 15.67 29.59 -1.32
CA ASN A 212 14.76 30.61 -0.82
C ASN A 212 15.47 31.98 -0.91
N GLU A 213 14.74 33.07 -0.70
CA GLU A 213 15.21 34.44 -0.91
C GLU A 213 16.31 34.87 0.07
N MET A 214 16.49 34.15 1.19
CA MET A 214 17.50 34.44 2.21
C MET A 214 18.78 33.60 2.03
N ASP A 215 18.74 32.59 1.17
CA ASP A 215 19.85 31.67 0.92
C ASP A 215 20.86 32.31 -0.05
N GLU A 216 22.17 32.18 0.22
CA GLU A 216 23.24 32.76 -0.61
C GLU A 216 23.81 31.70 -1.57
N PRO A 217 23.37 31.69 -2.85
CA PRO A 217 23.72 30.63 -3.78
C PRO A 217 25.16 30.70 -4.30
N MET A 218 25.85 31.85 -4.15
CA MET A 218 27.23 31.98 -4.63
C MET A 218 28.22 31.14 -3.81
N PHE A 219 27.85 30.63 -2.64
CA PHE A 219 28.68 29.70 -1.87
C PHE A 219 28.94 28.39 -2.60
N THR A 220 27.99 27.92 -3.43
CA THR A 220 28.08 26.64 -4.14
C THR A 220 28.03 26.80 -5.66
N GLN A 221 27.36 27.83 -6.20
CA GLN A 221 27.21 28.07 -7.65
C GLN A 221 27.71 29.46 -8.12
N PRO A 222 28.94 29.87 -7.78
CA PRO A 222 29.41 31.24 -8.03
C PRO A 222 29.43 31.64 -9.52
N LEU A 223 29.79 30.73 -10.43
CA LEU A 223 29.86 31.04 -11.86
C LEU A 223 28.47 31.19 -12.49
N MET A 224 27.54 30.30 -12.15
CA MET A 224 26.14 30.38 -12.59
C MET A 224 25.52 31.69 -12.15
N TYR A 225 25.65 32.05 -10.87
CA TYR A 225 25.04 33.29 -10.35
C TYR A 225 25.74 34.56 -10.80
N LYS A 226 27.05 34.52 -11.14
CA LYS A 226 27.72 35.63 -11.86
C LYS A 226 27.09 35.90 -13.23
N GLN A 227 26.62 34.86 -13.93
CA GLN A 227 25.90 35.03 -15.20
C GLN A 227 24.45 35.48 -14.96
N ILE A 228 23.73 34.86 -14.03
CA ILE A 228 22.35 35.22 -13.71
C ILE A 228 22.24 36.69 -13.29
N ARG A 229 23.17 37.20 -12.45
CA ARG A 229 23.19 38.62 -12.05
C ARG A 229 23.34 39.60 -13.23
N LYS A 230 23.87 39.16 -14.38
CA LYS A 230 23.96 39.97 -15.61
C LYS A 230 22.74 39.83 -16.53
N GLN A 231 21.89 38.83 -16.31
CA GLN A 231 20.72 38.58 -17.15
C GLN A 231 19.62 39.59 -16.87
N LYS A 232 19.18 40.30 -17.92
CA LYS A 232 17.92 41.05 -17.89
C LYS A 232 16.73 40.10 -17.61
N PRO A 233 15.77 40.46 -16.74
CA PRO A 233 14.56 39.67 -16.53
C PRO A 233 13.77 39.43 -17.82
N VAL A 234 13.09 38.29 -17.93
CA VAL A 234 12.31 37.91 -19.13
C VAL A 234 11.23 38.93 -19.48
N LEU A 235 10.51 39.45 -18.48
CA LEU A 235 9.49 40.47 -18.69
C LEU A 235 10.06 41.72 -19.37
N GLN A 236 11.24 42.18 -18.92
CA GLN A 236 11.90 43.32 -19.52
C GLN A 236 12.37 43.03 -20.94
N LYS A 237 12.97 41.85 -21.18
CA LYS A 237 13.41 41.43 -22.53
C LYS A 237 12.24 41.44 -23.52
N TYR A 238 11.09 40.89 -23.10
CA TYR A 238 9.92 40.79 -23.97
C TYR A 238 9.23 42.13 -24.18
N ALA A 239 9.13 42.97 -23.14
CA ALA A 239 8.63 44.34 -23.28
C ALA A 239 9.49 45.17 -24.25
N GLU A 240 10.82 45.12 -24.11
CA GLU A 240 11.75 45.80 -25.05
C GLU A 240 11.53 45.34 -26.50
N LEU A 241 11.29 44.04 -26.72
CA LEU A 241 10.97 43.49 -28.03
C LEU A 241 9.66 44.05 -28.58
N LEU A 242 8.56 43.98 -27.83
CA LEU A 242 7.24 44.45 -28.27
C LEU A 242 7.23 45.95 -28.56
N VAL A 243 7.93 46.74 -27.75
CA VAL A 243 8.13 48.18 -27.98
C VAL A 243 8.91 48.41 -29.27
N SER A 244 9.99 47.66 -29.50
CA SER A 244 10.78 47.79 -30.74
C SER A 244 9.99 47.42 -32.01
N GLN A 245 8.99 46.54 -31.88
CA GLN A 245 8.09 46.15 -32.95
C GLN A 245 6.87 47.08 -33.11
N GLY A 246 6.68 48.02 -32.18
CA GLY A 246 5.53 48.93 -32.16
C GLY A 246 4.19 48.26 -31.81
N VAL A 247 4.22 47.07 -31.20
CA VAL A 247 3.01 46.36 -30.74
C VAL A 247 2.43 47.02 -29.50
N VAL A 248 3.31 47.51 -28.62
CA VAL A 248 2.98 48.34 -27.45
C VAL A 248 3.92 49.54 -27.41
N ASN A 249 3.56 50.61 -26.72
CA ASN A 249 4.46 51.72 -26.44
C ASN A 249 4.95 51.72 -24.97
N GLN A 250 5.99 52.51 -24.68
CA GLN A 250 6.59 52.56 -23.34
C GLN A 250 5.59 53.00 -22.25
N PRO A 251 4.75 54.04 -22.44
CA PRO A 251 3.69 54.38 -21.50
C PRO A 251 2.72 53.25 -21.16
N GLU A 252 2.26 52.48 -22.16
CA GLU A 252 1.34 51.35 -21.96
C GLU A 252 1.97 50.27 -21.08
N TYR A 253 3.25 49.96 -21.28
CA TYR A 253 3.98 49.00 -20.45
C TYR A 253 4.09 49.47 -19.00
N GLU A 254 4.47 50.73 -18.78
CA GLU A 254 4.60 51.31 -17.43
C GLU A 254 3.26 51.40 -16.70
N GLU A 255 2.18 51.66 -17.43
CA GLU A 255 0.82 51.66 -16.89
C GLU A 255 0.41 50.27 -16.41
N GLU A 256 0.66 49.21 -17.18
CA GLU A 256 0.33 47.84 -16.75
C GLU A 256 1.14 47.37 -15.53
N ILE A 257 2.43 47.76 -15.42
CA ILE A 257 3.22 47.53 -14.20
C ILE A 257 2.58 48.24 -13.00
N SER A 258 2.30 49.53 -13.15
CA SER A 258 1.71 50.35 -12.09
C SER A 258 0.35 49.83 -11.63
N LYS A 259 -0.44 49.31 -12.58
CA LYS A 259 -1.74 48.69 -12.31
C LYS A 259 -1.62 47.40 -11.52
N TYR A 260 -0.65 46.53 -11.82
CA TYR A 260 -0.42 45.32 -11.04
C TYR A 260 0.06 45.65 -9.62
N ASP A 261 1.00 46.59 -9.47
CA ASP A 261 1.47 47.05 -8.16
C ASP A 261 0.31 47.61 -7.32
N LYS A 262 -0.58 48.39 -7.94
CA LYS A 262 -1.78 48.90 -7.29
C LYS A 262 -2.70 47.78 -6.80
N ILE A 263 -2.89 46.71 -7.58
CA ILE A 263 -3.67 45.53 -7.14
C ILE A 263 -3.06 44.93 -5.86
N CYS A 264 -1.73 44.76 -5.83
CA CYS A 264 -1.02 44.21 -4.68
C CYS A 264 -1.12 45.12 -3.44
N GLU A 265 -0.89 46.42 -3.59
CA GLU A 265 -0.95 47.39 -2.50
C GLU A 265 -2.37 47.53 -1.93
N GLU A 266 -3.39 47.58 -2.78
CA GLU A 266 -4.77 47.61 -2.32
C GLU A 266 -5.17 46.32 -1.61
N ALA A 267 -4.72 45.15 -2.09
CA ALA A 267 -4.96 43.88 -1.41
C ALA A 267 -4.25 43.82 -0.04
N PHE A 268 -3.01 44.31 0.06
CA PHE A 268 -2.28 44.42 1.32
C PHE A 268 -2.91 45.43 2.29
N ALA A 269 -3.49 46.52 1.79
CA ALA A 269 -4.24 47.45 2.62
C ALA A 269 -5.51 46.81 3.17
N ARG A 270 -6.30 46.14 2.31
CA ARG A 270 -7.55 45.45 2.68
C ARG A 270 -7.32 44.32 3.68
N SER A 271 -6.20 43.58 3.59
CA SER A 271 -5.93 42.47 4.50
C SER A 271 -5.81 42.89 5.98
N LYS A 272 -5.56 44.18 6.26
CA LYS A 272 -5.54 44.73 7.63
C LYS A 272 -6.94 44.80 8.26
N ASP A 273 -7.98 44.83 7.44
CA ASP A 273 -9.38 44.89 7.89
C ASP A 273 -10.06 43.51 7.92
N GLU A 274 -9.47 42.50 7.28
CA GLU A 274 -9.97 41.12 7.31
C GLU A 274 -9.65 40.43 8.65
N LYS A 275 -10.68 40.32 9.50
CA LYS A 275 -10.54 39.73 10.86
C LYS A 275 -10.86 38.24 10.95
N ILE A 276 -11.41 37.65 9.89
CA ILE A 276 -11.90 36.27 9.89
C ILE A 276 -11.39 35.55 8.64
N LEU A 277 -10.64 34.48 8.83
CA LEU A 277 -10.20 33.60 7.75
C LEU A 277 -11.24 32.49 7.55
N HIS A 278 -11.90 32.47 6.39
CA HIS A 278 -12.80 31.39 6.02
C HIS A 278 -12.03 30.29 5.28
N ILE A 279 -11.60 29.25 6.00
CA ILE A 279 -10.86 28.10 5.44
C ILE A 279 -11.66 27.42 4.29
N LYS A 280 -12.99 27.51 4.32
CA LYS A 280 -13.88 27.03 3.25
C LYS A 280 -13.63 27.64 1.87
N HIS A 281 -13.04 28.84 1.76
CA HIS A 281 -12.69 29.42 0.45
C HIS A 281 -11.54 28.67 -0.24
N TRP A 282 -10.78 27.88 0.51
CA TRP A 282 -9.67 27.05 0.04
C TRP A 282 -10.07 25.58 -0.16
N LEU A 283 -11.29 25.24 0.28
CA LEU A 283 -11.90 23.95 0.04
C LEU A 283 -12.64 24.00 -1.30
N ASP A 284 -11.92 23.69 -2.37
CA ASP A 284 -12.53 23.25 -3.62
C ASP A 284 -13.15 21.86 -3.40
N SER A 285 -14.16 21.77 -2.52
CA SER A 285 -14.77 20.52 -2.06
C SER A 285 -15.68 20.00 -3.17
N PRO A 286 -15.35 18.85 -3.78
CA PRO A 286 -16.14 18.32 -4.89
C PRO A 286 -17.44 17.65 -4.41
N TRP A 287 -17.88 17.88 -3.17
CA TRP A 287 -19.03 17.20 -2.54
C TRP A 287 -20.23 18.13 -2.29
N PRO A 288 -20.87 18.70 -3.34
CA PRO A 288 -22.08 19.50 -3.20
C PRO A 288 -23.16 18.75 -2.40
N GLY A 289 -23.68 19.41 -1.37
CA GLY A 289 -24.80 18.87 -0.60
C GLY A 289 -24.48 17.66 0.29
N PHE A 290 -23.21 17.32 0.50
CA PHE A 290 -22.85 16.31 1.50
C PHE A 290 -22.79 16.90 2.91
N PHE A 291 -22.22 18.09 3.06
CA PHE A 291 -22.15 18.84 4.31
C PHE A 291 -23.27 19.90 4.44
N THR A 292 -23.39 20.51 5.62
CA THR A 292 -24.14 21.76 5.83
C THR A 292 -23.39 22.95 5.19
N LEU A 293 -24.03 24.14 5.15
CA LEU A 293 -23.39 25.36 4.64
C LEU A 293 -22.14 25.78 5.43
N ASP A 294 -22.06 25.34 6.70
CA ASP A 294 -20.92 25.59 7.59
C ASP A 294 -19.86 24.48 7.53
N GLY A 295 -20.00 23.51 6.60
CA GLY A 295 -19.05 22.43 6.40
C GLY A 295 -19.14 21.30 7.44
N GLN A 296 -20.24 21.23 8.19
CA GLN A 296 -20.46 20.20 9.22
C GLN A 296 -21.23 19.00 8.66
N PRO A 297 -21.12 17.81 9.28
CA PRO A 297 -22.01 16.69 9.00
C PRO A 297 -23.48 17.08 9.20
N ARG A 298 -24.38 16.50 8.41
CA ARG A 298 -25.83 16.77 8.52
C ARG A 298 -26.50 16.04 9.68
N SER A 299 -25.88 14.98 10.17
CA SER A 299 -26.28 14.22 11.34
C SER A 299 -25.04 13.71 12.09
N MET A 300 -25.22 13.34 13.35
CA MET A 300 -24.22 12.65 14.18
C MET A 300 -24.73 11.25 14.54
N SER A 301 -25.20 10.52 13.52
CA SER A 301 -25.73 9.17 13.66
C SER A 301 -25.31 8.30 12.49
N CYS A 302 -25.16 6.99 12.73
CA CYS A 302 -24.96 5.98 11.69
C CYS A 302 -26.17 5.03 11.73
N PRO A 303 -26.89 4.83 10.61
CA PRO A 303 -27.98 3.86 10.57
C PRO A 303 -27.47 2.41 10.72
N SER A 304 -28.42 1.48 10.88
CA SER A 304 -28.15 0.04 10.79
C SER A 304 -27.36 -0.28 9.53
N THR A 305 -26.29 -1.04 9.70
CA THR A 305 -25.49 -1.56 8.58
C THR A 305 -25.96 -2.93 8.12
N GLY A 306 -26.88 -3.58 8.84
CA GLY A 306 -27.52 -4.83 8.41
C GLY A 306 -28.42 -4.66 7.17
N LEU A 307 -28.79 -5.80 6.58
CA LEU A 307 -29.57 -5.89 5.35
C LEU A 307 -30.70 -6.89 5.47
N GLU A 308 -31.77 -6.68 4.70
CA GLU A 308 -32.82 -7.68 4.52
C GLU A 308 -32.25 -9.00 3.99
N GLU A 309 -32.81 -10.12 4.46
CA GLU A 309 -32.30 -11.46 4.16
C GLU A 309 -32.40 -11.80 2.67
N ASP A 310 -33.43 -11.33 1.99
CA ASP A 310 -33.63 -11.52 0.55
C ASP A 310 -32.50 -10.87 -0.27
N VAL A 311 -32.00 -9.72 0.18
CA VAL A 311 -30.86 -9.03 -0.43
C VAL A 311 -29.57 -9.83 -0.24
N LEU A 312 -29.30 -10.33 0.97
CA LEU A 312 -28.15 -11.19 1.24
C LEU A 312 -28.19 -12.45 0.36
N THR A 313 -29.35 -13.11 0.32
CA THR A 313 -29.58 -14.34 -0.46
C THR A 313 -29.40 -14.09 -1.95
N HIS A 314 -29.97 -13.02 -2.50
CA HIS A 314 -29.82 -12.64 -3.91
C HIS A 314 -28.36 -12.41 -4.28
N ILE A 315 -27.64 -11.57 -3.51
CA ILE A 315 -26.23 -11.29 -3.77
C ILE A 315 -25.39 -12.57 -3.69
N GLY A 316 -25.63 -13.38 -2.66
CA GLY A 316 -24.92 -14.64 -2.46
C GLY A 316 -25.15 -15.65 -3.58
N ASN A 317 -26.36 -15.73 -4.12
CA ASN A 317 -26.68 -16.57 -5.27
C ASN A 317 -25.93 -16.12 -6.53
N VAL A 318 -25.88 -14.81 -6.81
CA VAL A 318 -25.12 -14.28 -7.95
C VAL A 318 -23.61 -14.52 -7.76
N ALA A 319 -23.08 -14.32 -6.54
CA ALA A 319 -21.68 -14.58 -6.18
C ALA A 319 -21.26 -16.06 -6.33
N SER A 320 -22.25 -16.94 -6.43
CA SER A 320 -22.12 -18.41 -6.58
C SER A 320 -22.43 -18.87 -8.01
N SER A 321 -22.51 -17.95 -8.96
CA SER A 321 -22.98 -18.20 -10.33
C SER A 321 -22.04 -17.65 -11.39
N VAL A 322 -22.31 -18.01 -12.65
CA VAL A 322 -21.70 -17.40 -13.84
C VAL A 322 -22.84 -16.80 -14.67
N PRO A 323 -23.14 -15.50 -14.54
CA PRO A 323 -24.35 -14.88 -15.09
C PRO A 323 -24.24 -14.56 -16.59
N VAL A 324 -23.41 -15.29 -17.32
CA VAL A 324 -23.14 -15.11 -18.75
C VAL A 324 -23.22 -16.44 -19.47
N GLU A 325 -23.89 -16.46 -20.61
CA GLU A 325 -24.01 -17.66 -21.44
C GLU A 325 -22.68 -18.04 -22.09
N ASN A 326 -22.51 -19.33 -22.40
CA ASN A 326 -21.34 -19.86 -23.12
C ASN A 326 -20.00 -19.49 -22.47
N PHE A 327 -19.93 -19.49 -21.14
CA PHE A 327 -18.73 -19.11 -20.39
C PHE A 327 -18.16 -20.31 -19.64
N THR A 328 -16.94 -20.72 -19.99
CA THR A 328 -16.31 -21.91 -19.39
C THR A 328 -15.37 -21.50 -18.27
N ILE A 329 -15.69 -21.83 -17.02
CA ILE A 329 -14.80 -21.60 -15.87
C ILE A 329 -13.91 -22.81 -15.58
N HIS A 330 -12.79 -22.56 -14.91
CA HIS A 330 -11.90 -23.62 -14.42
C HIS A 330 -12.61 -24.52 -13.39
N GLY A 331 -12.39 -25.84 -13.41
CA GLY A 331 -13.10 -26.79 -12.54
C GLY A 331 -12.92 -26.53 -11.03
N GLY A 332 -11.74 -26.03 -10.63
CA GLY A 332 -11.50 -25.58 -9.25
C GLY A 332 -12.39 -24.40 -8.82
N LEU A 333 -12.70 -23.50 -9.76
CA LEU A 333 -13.58 -22.35 -9.51
C LEU A 333 -15.04 -22.80 -9.40
N SER A 334 -15.47 -23.78 -10.19
CA SER A 334 -16.80 -24.40 -10.05
C SER A 334 -17.05 -24.93 -8.64
N ARG A 335 -16.02 -25.52 -8.02
CA ARG A 335 -16.10 -25.99 -6.61
C ARG A 335 -16.26 -24.82 -5.64
N ILE A 336 -15.49 -23.75 -5.82
CA ILE A 336 -15.57 -22.54 -4.97
C ILE A 336 -16.97 -21.91 -5.05
N LEU A 337 -17.50 -21.73 -6.26
CA LEU A 337 -18.84 -21.17 -6.47
C LEU A 337 -19.93 -22.06 -5.87
N LYS A 338 -19.82 -23.38 -6.02
CA LYS A 338 -20.74 -24.33 -5.37
C LYS A 338 -20.71 -24.20 -3.85
N THR A 339 -19.52 -24.12 -3.23
CA THR A 339 -19.38 -23.95 -1.78
C THR A 339 -19.98 -22.62 -1.29
N ARG A 340 -19.87 -21.53 -2.07
CA ARG A 340 -20.59 -20.28 -1.75
C ARG A 340 -22.10 -20.49 -1.75
N GLY A 341 -22.64 -21.19 -2.76
CA GLY A 341 -24.06 -21.50 -2.82
C GLY A 341 -24.55 -22.38 -1.66
N GLU A 342 -23.72 -23.30 -1.17
CA GLU A 342 -23.99 -24.08 0.04
C GLU A 342 -24.01 -23.22 1.31
N MET A 343 -23.07 -22.28 1.44
CA MET A 343 -23.04 -21.34 2.56
C MET A 343 -24.29 -20.45 2.62
N VAL A 344 -24.72 -19.92 1.46
CA VAL A 344 -25.96 -19.14 1.34
C VAL A 344 -27.18 -19.96 1.78
N LYS A 345 -27.32 -21.20 1.30
CA LYS A 345 -28.42 -22.10 1.71
C LYS A 345 -28.41 -22.38 3.22
N ASN A 346 -27.23 -22.44 3.82
CA ASN A 346 -27.05 -22.69 5.24
C ASN A 346 -27.11 -21.40 6.08
N ARG A 347 -27.42 -20.23 5.49
CA ARG A 347 -27.44 -18.93 6.17
C ARG A 347 -26.12 -18.60 6.87
N THR A 348 -25.01 -18.95 6.24
CA THR A 348 -23.66 -18.67 6.77
C THR A 348 -22.80 -17.96 5.72
N VAL A 349 -21.80 -17.22 6.17
CA VAL A 349 -20.82 -16.57 5.30
C VAL A 349 -19.40 -16.80 5.78
N ASP A 350 -18.47 -16.89 4.83
CA ASP A 350 -17.04 -16.70 5.05
C ASP A 350 -16.63 -15.26 4.70
N TRP A 351 -15.34 -14.95 4.82
CA TRP A 351 -14.80 -13.62 4.54
C TRP A 351 -15.09 -13.11 3.13
N ALA A 352 -14.90 -13.96 2.11
CA ALA A 352 -15.08 -13.54 0.73
C ALA A 352 -16.56 -13.29 0.41
N LEU A 353 -17.48 -14.11 0.94
CA LEU A 353 -18.91 -13.93 0.73
C LEU A 353 -19.45 -12.72 1.50
N ALA A 354 -18.96 -12.46 2.71
CA ALA A 354 -19.31 -11.27 3.49
C ALA A 354 -18.85 -9.98 2.80
N GLU A 355 -17.62 -9.96 2.26
CA GLU A 355 -17.11 -8.86 1.41
C GLU A 355 -18.05 -8.63 0.21
N TYR A 356 -18.38 -9.71 -0.50
CA TYR A 356 -19.24 -9.65 -1.69
C TYR A 356 -20.64 -9.09 -1.35
N MET A 357 -21.22 -9.47 -0.22
CA MET A 357 -22.51 -8.96 0.26
C MET A 357 -22.45 -7.48 0.65
N ALA A 358 -21.37 -7.05 1.32
CA ALA A 358 -21.16 -5.64 1.65
C ALA A 358 -21.05 -4.80 0.37
N PHE A 359 -20.27 -5.28 -0.61
CA PHE A 359 -20.12 -4.57 -1.88
C PHE A 359 -21.42 -4.56 -2.67
N GLY A 360 -22.02 -5.73 -2.91
CA GLY A 360 -23.24 -5.85 -3.70
C GLY A 360 -24.39 -4.98 -3.20
N SER A 361 -24.54 -4.87 -1.88
CA SER A 361 -25.59 -4.04 -1.28
C SER A 361 -25.37 -2.55 -1.48
N LEU A 362 -24.14 -2.05 -1.34
CA LEU A 362 -23.80 -0.66 -1.61
C LEU A 362 -23.99 -0.31 -3.10
N LEU A 363 -23.69 -1.25 -4.01
CA LEU A 363 -23.97 -1.06 -5.45
C LEU A 363 -25.47 -0.89 -5.71
N LYS A 364 -26.33 -1.64 -5.01
CA LYS A 364 -27.79 -1.49 -5.07
C LYS A 364 -28.23 -0.09 -4.59
N GLU A 365 -27.54 0.46 -3.60
CA GLU A 365 -27.80 1.79 -3.02
C GLU A 365 -27.23 2.94 -3.86
N GLY A 366 -26.66 2.66 -5.04
CA GLY A 366 -26.11 3.68 -5.94
C GLY A 366 -24.68 4.12 -5.62
N ILE A 367 -23.96 3.36 -4.80
CA ILE A 367 -22.59 3.66 -4.38
C ILE A 367 -21.60 2.98 -5.32
N HIS A 368 -20.71 3.75 -5.95
CA HIS A 368 -19.62 3.19 -6.76
C HIS A 368 -18.62 2.48 -5.84
N ILE A 369 -18.23 1.26 -6.21
CA ILE A 369 -17.14 0.56 -5.53
C ILE A 369 -15.94 0.43 -6.46
N ARG A 370 -14.77 0.83 -5.96
CA ARG A 370 -13.49 0.65 -6.62
C ARG A 370 -12.55 -0.16 -5.74
N LEU A 371 -12.14 -1.34 -6.20
CA LEU A 371 -11.14 -2.19 -5.56
C LEU A 371 -9.89 -2.25 -6.44
N SER A 372 -8.77 -1.82 -5.87
CA SER A 372 -7.50 -1.62 -6.56
C SER A 372 -6.35 -2.24 -5.78
N GLY A 373 -5.40 -2.86 -6.48
CA GLY A 373 -4.23 -3.48 -5.88
C GLY A 373 -3.71 -4.64 -6.71
N GLN A 374 -2.62 -5.25 -6.26
CA GLN A 374 -1.99 -6.35 -6.99
C GLN A 374 -2.81 -7.64 -6.82
N ASP A 375 -3.21 -8.25 -7.94
CA ASP A 375 -3.98 -9.51 -7.98
C ASP A 375 -5.35 -9.49 -7.28
N VAL A 376 -5.91 -8.30 -7.00
CA VAL A 376 -7.17 -8.15 -6.23
C VAL A 376 -8.35 -8.82 -6.90
N GLU A 377 -8.37 -8.95 -8.22
CA GLU A 377 -9.45 -9.59 -8.98
C GLU A 377 -9.67 -11.06 -8.57
N ARG A 378 -8.58 -11.81 -8.43
CA ARG A 378 -8.57 -13.18 -7.90
C ARG A 378 -8.50 -13.20 -6.38
N GLY A 379 -7.83 -12.20 -5.81
CA GLY A 379 -7.30 -12.17 -4.46
C GLY A 379 -5.94 -12.89 -4.41
N THR A 380 -4.97 -12.30 -3.71
CA THR A 380 -3.64 -12.90 -3.49
C THR A 380 -3.75 -14.32 -2.98
N PHE A 381 -4.63 -14.54 -2.00
CA PHE A 381 -4.86 -15.85 -1.39
C PHE A 381 -5.84 -16.73 -2.16
N SER A 382 -6.27 -16.35 -3.37
CA SER A 382 -7.27 -17.05 -4.18
C SER A 382 -8.58 -17.30 -3.42
N HIS A 383 -9.06 -16.27 -2.72
CA HIS A 383 -10.32 -16.30 -1.96
C HIS A 383 -11.44 -15.52 -2.66
N ARG A 384 -11.10 -14.47 -3.41
CA ARG A 384 -12.04 -13.46 -3.88
C ARG A 384 -12.73 -13.80 -5.19
N HIS A 385 -11.97 -14.07 -6.26
CA HIS A 385 -12.53 -14.43 -7.58
C HIS A 385 -13.69 -13.54 -8.05
N HIS A 386 -13.55 -12.22 -7.96
CA HIS A 386 -14.56 -11.27 -8.45
C HIS A 386 -14.53 -11.13 -9.97
N VAL A 387 -13.41 -11.50 -10.60
CA VAL A 387 -13.28 -11.66 -12.05
C VAL A 387 -13.11 -13.14 -12.38
N LEU A 388 -13.97 -13.64 -13.25
CA LEU A 388 -13.91 -14.98 -13.82
C LEU A 388 -13.29 -14.89 -15.21
N HIS A 389 -12.46 -15.85 -15.59
CA HIS A 389 -11.82 -15.92 -16.91
C HIS A 389 -12.32 -17.16 -17.67
N ASP A 390 -12.73 -16.97 -18.92
CA ASP A 390 -13.13 -18.06 -19.79
C ASP A 390 -11.90 -18.93 -20.12
N GLN A 391 -12.02 -20.24 -19.99
CA GLN A 391 -10.93 -21.19 -20.25
C GLN A 391 -10.73 -21.45 -21.75
N ASN A 392 -11.71 -21.11 -22.58
CA ASN A 392 -11.72 -21.43 -24.01
C ASN A 392 -11.59 -20.19 -24.91
N VAL A 393 -11.71 -18.98 -24.35
CA VAL A 393 -11.66 -17.72 -25.11
C VAL A 393 -10.73 -16.72 -24.41
N ASP A 394 -9.65 -16.34 -25.11
CA ASP A 394 -8.67 -15.38 -24.57
C ASP A 394 -9.32 -14.03 -24.22
N LYS A 395 -8.86 -13.42 -23.11
CA LYS A 395 -9.32 -12.12 -22.56
C LYS A 395 -10.83 -12.01 -22.29
N LYS A 396 -11.61 -13.07 -22.44
CA LYS A 396 -13.03 -13.05 -22.11
C LYS A 396 -13.19 -13.21 -20.59
N THR A 397 -13.61 -12.12 -19.95
CA THR A 397 -13.83 -12.06 -18.52
C THR A 397 -15.30 -11.83 -18.18
N CYS A 398 -15.73 -12.30 -17.02
CA CYS A 398 -17.02 -11.96 -16.43
C CYS A 398 -16.80 -11.43 -15.02
N ILE A 399 -17.49 -10.36 -14.66
CA ILE A 399 -17.52 -9.82 -13.30
C ILE A 399 -18.94 -10.02 -12.78
N PRO A 400 -19.27 -11.15 -12.11
CA PRO A 400 -20.64 -11.45 -11.72
C PRO A 400 -21.29 -10.34 -10.88
N MET A 401 -20.49 -9.57 -10.14
CA MET A 401 -20.95 -8.47 -9.30
C MET A 401 -21.57 -7.31 -10.11
N ASN A 402 -21.24 -7.18 -11.40
CA ASN A 402 -21.87 -6.22 -12.31
C ASN A 402 -23.21 -6.71 -12.90
N HIS A 403 -23.70 -7.87 -12.46
CA HIS A 403 -24.96 -8.47 -12.90
C HIS A 403 -25.94 -8.71 -11.74
N LEU A 404 -25.81 -7.97 -10.63
CA LEU A 404 -26.70 -8.08 -9.48
C LEU A 404 -28.07 -7.46 -9.75
N TRP A 405 -28.12 -6.25 -10.32
CA TRP A 405 -29.36 -5.56 -10.69
C TRP A 405 -29.16 -4.70 -11.96
N PRO A 406 -30.22 -4.45 -12.77
CA PRO A 406 -30.10 -3.64 -13.98
C PRO A 406 -29.62 -2.20 -13.75
N ASN A 407 -29.98 -1.59 -12.61
CA ASN A 407 -29.70 -0.18 -12.28
C ASN A 407 -28.70 -0.03 -11.13
N GLN A 408 -27.88 -1.04 -10.85
CA GLN A 408 -26.84 -0.94 -9.82
C GLN A 408 -25.77 0.09 -10.22
N ALA A 409 -25.07 0.65 -9.23
CA ALA A 409 -23.87 1.43 -9.48
C ALA A 409 -22.73 0.55 -10.07
N PRO A 410 -21.73 1.17 -10.72
CA PRO A 410 -20.59 0.44 -11.26
C PRO A 410 -19.77 -0.22 -10.15
N TYR A 411 -19.29 -1.44 -10.39
CA TYR A 411 -18.19 -2.04 -9.64
C TYR A 411 -16.94 -2.10 -10.52
N THR A 412 -15.87 -1.45 -10.06
CA THR A 412 -14.56 -1.42 -10.70
C THR A 412 -13.58 -2.21 -9.84
N VAL A 413 -13.22 -3.40 -10.29
CA VAL A 413 -12.10 -4.16 -9.73
C VAL A 413 -10.98 -4.18 -10.75
N CYS A 414 -9.77 -3.89 -10.32
CA CYS A 414 -8.65 -3.80 -11.24
C CYS A 414 -7.34 -4.22 -10.58
N ASN A 415 -6.65 -5.17 -11.23
CA ASN A 415 -5.27 -5.45 -10.90
C ASN A 415 -4.40 -4.22 -11.22
N SER A 416 -3.66 -3.75 -10.21
CA SER A 416 -2.70 -2.65 -10.35
C SER A 416 -1.39 -3.10 -10.99
N SER A 417 -0.55 -2.14 -11.41
CA SER A 417 0.88 -2.41 -11.58
C SER A 417 1.53 -2.83 -10.25
N LEU A 418 2.74 -3.38 -10.31
CA LEU A 418 3.60 -3.62 -9.14
C LEU A 418 4.19 -2.31 -8.59
N SER A 419 3.32 -1.45 -8.07
CA SER A 419 3.68 -0.18 -7.44
C SER A 419 2.69 0.14 -6.34
N GLU A 420 3.14 0.35 -5.11
CA GLU A 420 2.26 0.80 -4.03
C GLU A 420 2.23 2.33 -3.97
N TYR A 421 3.38 3.01 -4.13
CA TYR A 421 3.46 4.48 -4.00
C TYR A 421 2.55 5.20 -5.00
N GLY A 422 2.66 4.86 -6.28
CA GLY A 422 1.89 5.51 -7.34
C GLY A 422 0.41 5.13 -7.29
N VAL A 423 0.12 3.85 -7.01
CA VAL A 423 -1.26 3.33 -6.97
C VAL A 423 -2.00 3.86 -5.74
N LEU A 424 -1.41 3.82 -4.55
CA LEU A 424 -2.05 4.36 -3.35
C LEU A 424 -2.28 5.87 -3.45
N GLY A 425 -1.33 6.60 -4.06
CA GLY A 425 -1.50 8.02 -4.38
C GLY A 425 -2.67 8.28 -5.34
N PHE A 426 -2.84 7.43 -6.35
CA PHE A 426 -3.98 7.49 -7.27
C PHE A 426 -5.31 7.22 -6.55
N GLU A 427 -5.39 6.14 -5.76
CA GLU A 427 -6.61 5.77 -5.03
C GLU A 427 -7.00 6.83 -3.99
N LEU A 428 -6.01 7.47 -3.34
CA LEU A 428 -6.25 8.63 -2.48
C LEU A 428 -6.97 9.73 -3.25
N GLY A 429 -6.46 10.11 -4.43
CA GLY A 429 -7.08 11.13 -5.28
C GLY A 429 -8.49 10.72 -5.74
N PHE A 430 -8.67 9.45 -6.12
CA PHE A 430 -9.98 8.91 -6.52
C PHE A 430 -11.00 9.01 -5.37
N ALA A 431 -10.61 8.64 -4.16
CA ALA A 431 -11.44 8.70 -2.96
C ALA A 431 -11.80 10.14 -2.55
N MET A 432 -11.04 11.16 -2.98
CA MET A 432 -11.39 12.56 -2.77
C MET A 432 -12.49 13.06 -3.71
N ALA A 433 -12.68 12.43 -4.86
CA ALA A 433 -13.55 12.97 -5.91
C ALA A 433 -15.04 12.88 -5.58
N SER A 434 -15.47 11.83 -4.86
CA SER A 434 -16.88 11.60 -4.53
C SER A 434 -17.05 11.04 -3.12
N PRO A 435 -18.01 11.54 -2.32
CA PRO A 435 -18.31 10.94 -1.03
C PRO A 435 -19.12 9.65 -1.20
N ASN A 436 -19.72 9.41 -2.37
CA ASN A 436 -20.59 8.27 -2.66
C ASN A 436 -19.84 7.17 -3.40
N ALA A 437 -18.58 6.93 -3.00
CA ALA A 437 -17.76 5.85 -3.52
C ALA A 437 -17.02 5.14 -2.38
N LEU A 438 -17.05 3.81 -2.39
CA LEU A 438 -16.19 2.98 -1.54
C LEU A 438 -14.93 2.66 -2.33
N VAL A 439 -13.83 3.33 -2.00
CA VAL A 439 -12.54 3.17 -2.67
C VAL A 439 -11.62 2.36 -1.75
N LEU A 440 -11.20 1.20 -2.23
CA LEU A 440 -10.35 0.27 -1.50
C LEU A 440 -9.04 0.07 -2.23
N TRP A 441 -7.95 0.19 -1.48
CA TRP A 441 -6.63 -0.25 -1.90
C TRP A 441 -6.21 -1.47 -1.07
N GLU A 442 -5.84 -2.56 -1.73
CA GLU A 442 -5.36 -3.78 -1.07
C GLU A 442 -3.88 -4.00 -1.37
N ALA A 443 -3.08 -4.11 -0.30
CA ALA A 443 -1.71 -4.57 -0.40
C ALA A 443 -1.68 -6.09 -0.60
N GLN A 444 -0.74 -6.62 -1.39
CA GLN A 444 -0.63 -8.07 -1.59
C GLN A 444 -0.37 -8.80 -0.26
N PHE A 445 0.55 -8.24 0.54
CA PHE A 445 0.68 -8.48 1.98
C PHE A 445 0.76 -7.13 2.66
N GLY A 446 0.23 -7.02 3.88
CA GLY A 446 0.23 -5.76 4.61
C GLY A 446 1.65 -5.20 4.83
N ASP A 447 2.67 -6.06 4.88
CA ASP A 447 4.07 -5.70 5.03
C ASP A 447 4.54 -4.67 3.97
N PHE A 448 3.99 -4.70 2.75
CA PHE A 448 4.43 -3.87 1.61
C PHE A 448 3.89 -2.44 1.58
N HIS A 449 2.93 -2.08 2.46
CA HIS A 449 2.43 -0.70 2.55
C HIS A 449 3.54 0.35 2.79
N ASN A 450 4.66 -0.07 3.35
CA ASN A 450 5.78 0.80 3.71
C ASN A 450 6.48 1.46 2.50
N THR A 451 6.34 0.91 1.29
CA THR A 451 6.87 1.55 0.07
C THR A 451 6.04 2.79 -0.32
N ALA A 452 4.82 2.91 0.20
CA ALA A 452 3.93 4.07 0.04
C ALA A 452 3.86 4.95 1.31
N GLN A 453 4.84 4.85 2.22
CA GLN A 453 4.80 5.53 3.52
C GLN A 453 4.59 7.06 3.40
N CYS A 454 5.19 7.73 2.41
CA CYS A 454 4.97 9.18 2.25
C CYS A 454 3.52 9.53 1.93
N ILE A 455 2.79 8.67 1.20
CA ILE A 455 1.36 8.87 0.93
C ILE A 455 0.56 8.72 2.23
N ILE A 456 0.91 7.73 3.05
CA ILE A 456 0.29 7.49 4.35
C ILE A 456 0.55 8.67 5.31
N ASP A 457 1.82 9.05 5.48
CA ASP A 457 2.26 10.05 6.46
C ASP A 457 1.85 11.46 6.10
N GLN A 458 1.92 11.82 4.82
CA GLN A 458 1.74 13.21 4.41
C GLN A 458 0.33 13.52 3.94
N PHE A 459 -0.47 12.51 3.56
CA PHE A 459 -1.79 12.71 2.98
C PHE A 459 -2.89 11.92 3.70
N ILE A 460 -2.80 10.59 3.79
CA ILE A 460 -3.89 9.78 4.36
C ILE A 460 -4.09 10.13 5.84
N CYS A 461 -3.02 10.15 6.64
CA CYS A 461 -3.11 10.46 8.06
C CYS A 461 -3.53 11.91 8.34
N PRO A 462 -2.78 12.94 7.88
CA PRO A 462 -3.02 14.31 8.32
C PRO A 462 -3.84 15.13 7.31
N GLY A 463 -4.37 14.54 6.23
CA GLY A 463 -4.99 15.29 5.12
C GLY A 463 -6.12 16.21 5.57
N GLN A 464 -6.96 15.74 6.50
CA GLN A 464 -8.00 16.57 7.08
C GLN A 464 -7.44 17.65 8.00
N ALA A 465 -6.43 17.35 8.82
CA ALA A 465 -5.84 18.33 9.73
C ALA A 465 -5.08 19.45 8.98
N LYS A 466 -4.37 19.11 7.90
CA LYS A 466 -3.56 20.04 7.11
C LYS A 466 -4.38 20.86 6.11
N TRP A 467 -5.38 20.24 5.50
CA TRP A 467 -6.05 20.80 4.33
C TRP A 467 -7.59 20.76 4.43
N VAL A 468 -8.13 20.32 5.56
CA VAL A 468 -9.59 20.18 5.80
C VAL A 468 -10.24 19.28 4.75
N ARG A 469 -9.47 18.32 4.20
CA ARG A 469 -9.92 17.34 3.23
C ARG A 469 -10.29 16.02 3.91
N GLN A 470 -11.58 15.71 3.94
CA GLN A 470 -12.06 14.36 4.28
C GLN A 470 -11.77 13.39 3.13
N ASN A 471 -11.52 12.14 3.47
CA ASN A 471 -11.23 11.08 2.50
C ASN A 471 -11.76 9.75 3.02
N GLY A 472 -12.43 8.98 2.14
CA GLY A 472 -13.07 7.72 2.49
C GLY A 472 -12.29 6.45 2.14
N ILE A 473 -11.00 6.57 1.81
CA ILE A 473 -10.17 5.45 1.38
C ILE A 473 -10.09 4.34 2.43
N VAL A 474 -10.19 3.09 1.98
CA VAL A 474 -10.01 1.88 2.80
C VAL A 474 -8.69 1.21 2.42
N LEU A 475 -7.84 0.95 3.40
CA LEU A 475 -6.59 0.20 3.23
C LEU A 475 -6.81 -1.21 3.76
N LEU A 476 -6.76 -2.20 2.86
CA LEU A 476 -6.84 -3.62 3.19
C LEU A 476 -5.40 -4.17 3.29
N LEU A 477 -4.98 -4.53 4.50
CA LEU A 477 -3.59 -4.90 4.79
C LEU A 477 -3.51 -6.32 5.36
N PRO A 478 -3.24 -7.36 4.53
CA PRO A 478 -3.18 -8.73 5.00
C PRO A 478 -2.15 -8.92 6.12
N HIS A 479 -2.61 -9.39 7.27
CA HIS A 479 -1.84 -9.42 8.52
C HIS A 479 -2.04 -10.76 9.24
N GLY A 480 -0.98 -11.25 9.89
CA GLY A 480 -1.06 -12.39 10.80
C GLY A 480 0.27 -13.15 10.93
N MET A 481 0.64 -13.54 12.14
CA MET A 481 1.84 -14.33 12.41
C MET A 481 1.59 -15.82 12.13
N GLU A 482 1.95 -16.26 10.93
CA GLU A 482 1.65 -17.63 10.42
C GLU A 482 2.91 -18.42 10.03
N GLY A 483 4.09 -17.93 10.43
CA GLY A 483 5.38 -18.60 10.18
C GLY A 483 5.87 -18.48 8.73
N MET A 484 5.45 -17.43 8.01
CA MET A 484 5.83 -17.15 6.62
C MET A 484 7.09 -16.26 6.49
N GLY A 485 7.67 -15.85 7.61
CA GLY A 485 8.86 -14.98 7.64
C GLY A 485 8.53 -13.48 7.74
N PRO A 486 9.58 -12.64 7.80
CA PRO A 486 9.44 -11.25 8.23
C PRO A 486 8.67 -10.33 7.27
N GLU A 487 8.63 -10.61 5.97
CA GLU A 487 7.92 -9.78 4.96
C GLU A 487 6.53 -10.32 4.58
N HIS A 488 5.99 -11.28 5.34
CA HIS A 488 4.67 -11.88 5.07
C HIS A 488 3.86 -12.08 6.36
N SER A 489 4.08 -11.24 7.36
CA SER A 489 3.52 -11.44 8.70
C SER A 489 2.87 -10.18 9.28
N SER A 490 3.51 -9.01 9.15
CA SER A 490 3.10 -7.82 9.86
C SER A 490 2.80 -6.64 8.93
N ALA A 491 1.55 -6.19 8.97
CA ALA A 491 1.16 -4.89 8.43
C ALA A 491 1.67 -3.70 9.28
N ARG A 492 2.47 -3.96 10.32
CA ARG A 492 3.00 -2.97 11.27
C ARG A 492 1.89 -2.10 11.89
N PRO A 493 0.87 -2.71 12.51
CA PRO A 493 -0.21 -1.97 13.14
C PRO A 493 0.30 -0.91 14.14
N GLU A 494 1.43 -1.15 14.80
CA GLU A 494 2.06 -0.21 15.73
C GLU A 494 2.33 1.17 15.10
N ARG A 495 2.63 1.21 13.79
CA ARG A 495 2.93 2.46 13.08
C ARG A 495 1.68 3.27 12.80
N PHE A 496 0.60 2.61 12.36
CA PHE A 496 -0.70 3.26 12.17
C PHE A 496 -1.24 3.79 13.50
N LEU A 497 -1.11 3.00 14.56
CA LEU A 497 -1.58 3.35 15.90
C LEU A 497 -0.76 4.49 16.53
N GLN A 498 0.55 4.53 16.30
CA GLN A 498 1.40 5.64 16.73
C GLN A 498 0.97 6.98 16.11
N MET A 499 0.38 6.95 14.92
CA MET A 499 -0.05 8.13 14.18
C MET A 499 -1.52 8.50 14.43
N CYS A 500 -2.23 7.79 15.33
CA CYS A 500 -3.55 8.23 15.78
C CYS A 500 -3.45 9.50 16.65
N ASN A 501 -4.47 10.34 16.60
CA ASN A 501 -4.48 11.65 17.27
C ASN A 501 -5.20 11.68 18.62
N ASP A 502 -5.52 10.53 19.22
CA ASP A 502 -6.16 10.46 20.53
C ASP A 502 -5.14 10.44 21.69
N ASP A 503 -5.49 11.08 22.80
CA ASP A 503 -4.65 11.19 23.99
C ASP A 503 -4.80 9.95 24.89
N PRO A 504 -3.74 9.16 25.12
CA PRO A 504 -3.83 7.94 25.92
C PRO A 504 -4.07 8.18 27.41
N ASP A 505 -3.84 9.39 27.92
CA ASP A 505 -3.94 9.75 29.34
C ASP A 505 -5.26 10.47 29.68
N VAL A 506 -6.11 10.73 28.68
CA VAL A 506 -7.41 11.41 28.86
C VAL A 506 -8.55 10.40 28.68
N LEU A 507 -9.40 10.28 29.71
CA LEU A 507 -10.68 9.59 29.56
C LEU A 507 -11.68 10.56 28.91
N PRO A 508 -12.24 10.25 27.73
CA PRO A 508 -13.24 11.11 27.11
C PRO A 508 -14.53 11.13 27.94
N ASP A 509 -15.38 12.13 27.71
CA ASP A 509 -16.71 12.20 28.34
C ASP A 509 -17.62 11.10 27.76
N LEU A 510 -17.66 9.96 28.46
CA LEU A 510 -18.46 8.80 28.06
C LEU A 510 -19.98 9.06 28.16
N ALA A 511 -20.40 10.16 28.79
CA ALA A 511 -21.80 10.57 28.87
C ALA A 511 -22.22 11.49 27.71
N GLU A 512 -21.30 11.88 26.83
CA GLU A 512 -21.62 12.66 25.63
C GLU A 512 -22.63 11.90 24.74
N ALA A 513 -23.68 12.60 24.32
CA ALA A 513 -24.65 12.04 23.39
C ALA A 513 -23.99 11.73 22.03
N ASN A 514 -24.17 10.50 21.53
CA ASN A 514 -23.54 10.00 20.30
C ASN A 514 -22.00 9.91 20.36
N PHE A 515 -21.43 9.71 21.55
CA PHE A 515 -19.99 9.53 21.78
C PHE A 515 -19.29 8.60 20.77
N ASP A 516 -19.94 7.52 20.35
CA ASP A 516 -19.43 6.55 19.38
C ASP A 516 -19.25 7.13 17.98
N ILE A 517 -20.11 8.06 17.57
CA ILE A 517 -20.02 8.75 16.27
C ILE A 517 -19.15 10.00 16.38
N SER A 518 -19.20 10.75 17.49
CA SER A 518 -18.33 11.91 17.72
C SER A 518 -16.86 11.54 17.65
N GLN A 519 -16.44 10.47 18.35
CA GLN A 519 -15.04 10.03 18.30
C GLN A 519 -14.58 9.62 16.89
N LEU A 520 -15.47 9.03 16.08
CA LEU A 520 -15.19 8.70 14.68
C LEU A 520 -15.02 9.96 13.83
N TYR A 521 -15.78 11.02 14.11
CA TYR A 521 -15.65 12.30 13.43
C TYR A 521 -14.37 13.04 13.80
N ASP A 522 -13.92 12.95 15.05
CA ASP A 522 -12.76 13.71 15.55
C ASP A 522 -11.41 13.05 15.24
N CYS A 523 -11.38 11.72 15.15
CA CYS A 523 -10.13 11.00 14.88
C CYS A 523 -9.58 11.31 13.49
N ASN A 524 -8.26 11.20 13.30
CA ASN A 524 -7.66 11.36 11.98
C ASN A 524 -8.01 10.19 11.04
N TRP A 525 -8.09 8.97 11.56
CA TRP A 525 -8.51 7.77 10.84
C TRP A 525 -9.03 6.68 11.77
N VAL A 526 -9.64 5.65 11.19
CA VAL A 526 -10.17 4.48 11.90
C VAL A 526 -9.25 3.29 11.68
N VAL A 527 -8.92 2.56 12.75
CA VAL A 527 -8.04 1.38 12.70
C VAL A 527 -8.77 0.17 13.29
N VAL A 528 -8.93 -0.88 12.50
CA VAL A 528 -9.64 -2.12 12.87
C VAL A 528 -8.85 -3.37 12.53
N ASN A 529 -9.06 -4.44 13.31
CA ASN A 529 -8.59 -5.80 13.02
C ASN A 529 -9.74 -6.78 13.29
N CYS A 530 -10.55 -6.99 12.26
CA CYS A 530 -11.78 -7.75 12.39
C CYS A 530 -11.49 -9.25 12.53
N SER A 531 -12.14 -9.93 13.47
CA SER A 531 -12.01 -11.38 13.67
C SER A 531 -13.11 -12.21 13.02
N THR A 532 -14.27 -11.60 12.68
CA THR A 532 -15.40 -12.31 12.04
C THR A 532 -15.78 -11.72 10.69
N PRO A 533 -16.28 -12.54 9.74
CA PRO A 533 -16.79 -12.05 8.47
C PRO A 533 -17.92 -11.01 8.60
N GLY A 534 -18.85 -11.19 9.55
CA GLY A 534 -19.94 -10.24 9.78
C GLY A 534 -19.45 -8.86 10.20
N ASN A 535 -18.44 -8.78 11.07
CA ASN A 535 -17.89 -7.50 11.48
C ASN A 535 -17.19 -6.78 10.32
N PHE A 536 -16.54 -7.52 9.42
CA PHE A 536 -15.98 -6.95 8.20
C PHE A 536 -17.04 -6.45 7.22
N PHE A 537 -18.12 -7.20 7.06
CA PHE A 537 -19.27 -6.73 6.30
C PHE A 537 -19.80 -5.39 6.85
N HIS A 538 -19.95 -5.29 8.17
CA HIS A 538 -20.46 -4.08 8.80
C HIS A 538 -19.50 -2.90 8.70
N VAL A 539 -18.18 -3.10 8.89
CA VAL A 539 -17.23 -1.99 8.85
C VAL A 539 -17.13 -1.38 7.45
N LEU A 540 -17.23 -2.20 6.40
CA LEU A 540 -17.25 -1.75 5.01
C LEU A 540 -18.50 -0.92 4.70
N ARG A 541 -19.68 -1.37 5.16
CA ARG A 541 -20.93 -0.59 5.00
C ARG A 541 -20.94 0.69 5.84
N ARG A 542 -20.43 0.62 7.08
CA ARG A 542 -20.29 1.79 7.98
C ARG A 542 -19.50 2.91 7.32
N GLN A 543 -18.45 2.56 6.56
CA GLN A 543 -17.61 3.53 5.85
C GLN A 543 -18.39 4.49 4.95
N ILE A 544 -19.49 4.00 4.35
CA ILE A 544 -20.34 4.79 3.45
C ILE A 544 -21.51 5.42 4.20
N LEU A 545 -22.10 4.68 5.14
CA LEU A 545 -23.27 5.12 5.89
C LEU A 545 -22.97 6.20 6.94
N LEU A 546 -21.69 6.41 7.29
CA LEU A 546 -21.29 7.56 8.08
C LEU A 546 -21.59 8.89 7.35
N PRO A 547 -21.99 9.95 8.05
CA PRO A 547 -22.31 11.26 7.47
C PRO A 547 -21.05 12.10 7.16
N PHE A 548 -19.87 11.48 7.21
CA PHE A 548 -18.56 12.03 6.93
C PHE A 548 -17.65 10.92 6.39
N ARG A 549 -16.44 11.28 5.94
CA ARG A 549 -15.45 10.32 5.44
C ARG A 549 -14.16 10.41 6.23
N LYS A 550 -13.68 9.26 6.68
CA LYS A 550 -12.39 9.06 7.34
C LYS A 550 -11.65 7.91 6.67
N PRO A 551 -10.33 7.96 6.54
CA PRO A 551 -9.58 6.78 6.12
C PRO A 551 -9.83 5.62 7.08
N LEU A 552 -9.94 4.41 6.54
CA LEU A 552 -10.16 3.18 7.29
C LEU A 552 -9.04 2.20 7.03
N ILE A 553 -8.29 1.85 8.07
CA ILE A 553 -7.20 0.89 8.05
C ILE A 553 -7.72 -0.44 8.57
N ILE A 554 -7.72 -1.48 7.73
CA ILE A 554 -8.17 -2.83 8.08
C ILE A 554 -7.00 -3.79 7.98
N PHE A 555 -6.63 -4.40 9.10
CA PHE A 555 -5.73 -5.54 9.10
C PHE A 555 -6.52 -6.78 8.67
N THR A 556 -6.47 -7.11 7.39
CA THR A 556 -7.26 -8.20 6.81
C THR A 556 -6.63 -9.56 7.08
N PRO A 557 -7.43 -10.63 7.17
CA PRO A 557 -6.88 -11.94 7.53
C PRO A 557 -6.22 -12.65 6.34
N LYS A 558 -5.41 -13.67 6.67
CA LYS A 558 -4.87 -14.65 5.71
C LYS A 558 -5.43 -16.03 5.97
N SER A 559 -5.06 -16.65 7.11
CA SER A 559 -5.60 -17.97 7.50
C SER A 559 -7.10 -17.95 7.79
N LEU A 560 -7.65 -16.87 8.36
CA LEU A 560 -9.09 -16.81 8.68
C LEU A 560 -9.98 -16.84 7.44
N LEU A 561 -9.45 -16.52 6.25
CA LEU A 561 -10.19 -16.60 4.99
C LEU A 561 -10.80 -17.98 4.74
N ARG A 562 -10.25 -19.03 5.36
CA ARG A 562 -10.74 -20.42 5.24
C ARG A 562 -10.92 -21.13 6.58
N HIS A 563 -10.77 -20.42 7.70
CA HIS A 563 -10.84 -21.05 9.02
C HIS A 563 -12.28 -21.50 9.31
N PRO A 564 -12.52 -22.76 9.73
CA PRO A 564 -13.87 -23.31 9.85
C PRO A 564 -14.73 -22.58 10.90
N GLU A 565 -14.11 -22.10 11.99
CA GLU A 565 -14.78 -21.29 13.02
C GLU A 565 -14.86 -19.80 12.67
N ALA A 566 -14.23 -19.34 11.58
CA ALA A 566 -14.31 -17.95 11.12
C ALA A 566 -15.45 -17.78 10.11
N ARG A 567 -16.67 -18.06 10.56
CA ARG A 567 -17.92 -17.91 9.80
C ARG A 567 -18.92 -17.12 10.61
N THR A 568 -19.84 -16.46 9.92
CA THR A 568 -20.90 -15.66 10.55
C THR A 568 -22.27 -16.14 10.07
N SER A 569 -23.25 -16.19 10.98
CA SER A 569 -24.67 -16.39 10.62
C SER A 569 -25.22 -15.15 9.93
N PHE A 570 -26.19 -15.32 9.03
CA PHE A 570 -26.94 -14.20 8.47
C PHE A 570 -27.62 -13.36 9.56
N ASP A 571 -28.00 -13.96 10.70
CA ASP A 571 -28.69 -13.25 11.79
C ASP A 571 -27.87 -12.08 12.36
N GLU A 572 -26.54 -12.18 12.29
CA GLU A 572 -25.64 -11.10 12.70
C GLU A 572 -25.54 -9.98 11.66
N MET A 573 -26.12 -10.15 10.47
CA MET A 573 -26.06 -9.22 9.33
C MET A 573 -27.45 -8.68 8.93
N LEU A 574 -28.51 -9.01 9.69
CA LEU A 574 -29.89 -8.59 9.44
C LEU A 574 -30.18 -7.15 9.92
N PRO A 575 -31.32 -6.53 9.56
CA PRO A 575 -31.63 -5.16 9.97
C PRO A 575 -31.59 -4.99 11.49
N GLY A 576 -30.98 -3.89 11.94
CA GLY A 576 -30.73 -3.61 13.36
C GLY A 576 -29.36 -4.07 13.85
N THR A 577 -28.56 -4.77 13.03
CA THR A 577 -27.18 -5.13 13.38
C THR A 577 -26.15 -4.10 12.90
N HIS A 578 -25.05 -4.04 13.65
CA HIS A 578 -24.02 -3.02 13.53
C HIS A 578 -22.62 -3.62 13.71
N PHE A 579 -21.61 -2.87 13.27
CA PHE A 579 -20.22 -3.17 13.58
C PHE A 579 -20.01 -3.18 15.10
N GLN A 580 -19.47 -4.27 15.62
CA GLN A 580 -19.12 -4.43 17.02
C GLN A 580 -17.69 -3.94 17.26
N ARG A 581 -17.52 -2.81 17.94
CA ARG A 581 -16.20 -2.25 18.29
C ARG A 581 -15.41 -3.16 19.24
N VAL A 582 -16.11 -3.83 20.14
CA VAL A 582 -15.61 -4.84 21.08
C VAL A 582 -16.58 -6.02 21.03
N ILE A 583 -16.06 -7.23 20.96
CA ILE A 583 -16.86 -8.46 21.08
C ILE A 583 -16.54 -9.09 22.45
N PRO A 584 -17.45 -8.99 23.43
CA PRO A 584 -17.24 -9.51 24.78
C PRO A 584 -17.24 -11.05 24.82
N GLU A 585 -16.79 -11.61 25.93
CA GLU A 585 -17.00 -13.03 26.21
C GLU A 585 -18.50 -13.33 26.38
N ASP A 586 -18.97 -14.38 25.71
CA ASP A 586 -20.36 -14.84 25.71
C ASP A 586 -20.52 -16.33 26.12
N GLY A 587 -19.41 -17.03 26.41
CA GLY A 587 -19.39 -18.42 26.85
C GLY A 587 -19.53 -18.63 28.36
N PRO A 588 -19.11 -19.81 28.89
CA PRO A 588 -19.27 -20.17 30.30
C PRO A 588 -18.68 -19.15 31.29
N ALA A 589 -17.54 -18.54 30.96
CA ALA A 589 -16.94 -17.48 31.78
C ALA A 589 -17.86 -16.25 31.96
N ALA A 590 -18.71 -15.92 30.98
CA ALA A 590 -19.67 -14.83 31.09
C ALA A 590 -20.89 -15.17 31.95
N GLN A 591 -21.22 -16.45 32.11
CA GLN A 591 -22.36 -16.91 32.91
C GLN A 591 -22.06 -16.85 34.41
N ASN A 592 -20.79 -16.97 34.80
CA ASN A 592 -20.34 -16.82 36.18
C ASN A 592 -19.12 -15.88 36.30
N PRO A 593 -19.31 -14.55 36.13
CA PRO A 593 -18.21 -13.60 36.09
C PRO A 593 -17.35 -13.57 37.36
N GLY A 594 -17.91 -13.91 38.53
CA GLY A 594 -17.17 -13.97 39.79
C GLY A 594 -16.16 -15.13 39.89
N ASN A 595 -16.29 -16.15 39.03
CA ASN A 595 -15.32 -17.25 38.97
C ASN A 595 -14.12 -16.93 38.06
N VAL A 596 -14.24 -15.93 37.19
CA VAL A 596 -13.19 -15.57 36.24
C VAL A 596 -11.97 -15.04 36.98
N LYS A 597 -10.83 -15.70 36.77
CA LYS A 597 -9.53 -15.35 37.35
C LYS A 597 -8.72 -14.42 36.45
N ARG A 598 -8.94 -14.49 35.13
CA ARG A 598 -8.24 -13.66 34.15
C ARG A 598 -9.13 -13.25 32.99
N LEU A 599 -9.06 -11.98 32.62
CA LEU A 599 -9.66 -11.41 31.43
C LEU A 599 -8.55 -11.13 30.41
N LEU A 600 -8.57 -11.87 29.30
CA LEU A 600 -7.65 -11.70 28.18
C LEU A 600 -8.29 -10.78 27.14
N PHE A 601 -7.65 -9.65 26.88
CA PHE A 601 -7.94 -8.81 25.72
C PHE A 601 -7.07 -9.22 24.55
N CYS A 602 -7.64 -9.33 23.36
CA CYS A 602 -6.90 -9.61 22.14
C CYS A 602 -7.54 -8.94 20.92
N THR A 603 -6.92 -9.04 19.76
CA THR A 603 -7.49 -8.55 18.50
C THR A 603 -7.09 -9.47 17.34
N GLY A 604 -7.97 -9.58 16.33
CA GLY A 604 -7.71 -10.38 15.13
C GLY A 604 -7.55 -11.89 15.38
N LYS A 605 -6.73 -12.54 14.56
CA LYS A 605 -6.64 -14.01 14.46
C LYS A 605 -6.22 -14.74 15.73
N VAL A 606 -5.48 -14.08 16.63
CA VAL A 606 -4.95 -14.72 17.84
C VAL A 606 -6.07 -15.21 18.75
N TYR A 607 -7.28 -14.63 18.65
CA TYR A 607 -8.48 -15.13 19.31
C TYR A 607 -8.73 -16.63 19.08
N TYR A 608 -8.54 -17.11 17.85
CA TYR A 608 -8.76 -18.51 17.50
C TYR A 608 -7.69 -19.44 18.10
N ASP A 609 -6.45 -18.94 18.24
CA ASP A 609 -5.40 -19.68 18.94
C ASP A 609 -5.69 -19.74 20.45
N LEU A 610 -6.13 -18.63 21.05
CA LEU A 610 -6.47 -18.54 22.46
C LEU A 610 -7.68 -19.38 22.85
N THR A 611 -8.75 -19.36 22.06
CA THR A 611 -9.95 -20.15 22.36
C THR A 611 -9.69 -21.65 22.25
N ARG A 612 -8.90 -22.08 21.26
CA ARG A 612 -8.45 -23.48 21.14
C ARG A 612 -7.63 -23.89 22.36
N GLU A 613 -6.66 -23.07 22.76
CA GLU A 613 -5.81 -23.36 23.93
C GLU A 613 -6.61 -23.37 25.24
N ARG A 614 -7.51 -22.40 25.44
CA ARG A 614 -8.41 -22.33 26.60
C ARG A 614 -9.22 -23.61 26.78
N LYS A 615 -9.79 -24.12 25.68
CA LYS A 615 -10.54 -25.39 25.67
C LYS A 615 -9.62 -26.56 26.00
N ALA A 616 -8.42 -26.61 25.42
CA ALA A 616 -7.46 -27.69 25.66
C ALA A 616 -6.94 -27.77 27.11
N ARG A 617 -7.00 -26.65 27.85
CA ARG A 617 -6.61 -26.57 29.27
C ARG A 617 -7.79 -26.65 30.25
N ASP A 618 -9.02 -26.87 29.77
CA ASP A 618 -10.24 -26.89 30.58
C ASP A 618 -10.47 -25.60 31.41
N MET A 619 -10.10 -24.44 30.85
CA MET A 619 -10.16 -23.14 31.55
C MET A 619 -11.33 -22.24 31.09
N VAL A 620 -12.35 -22.81 30.44
CA VAL A 620 -13.45 -22.07 29.81
C VAL A 620 -14.31 -21.23 30.78
N GLU A 621 -14.30 -21.57 32.08
CA GLU A 621 -14.99 -20.80 33.12
C GLU A 621 -14.07 -19.80 33.84
N GLN A 622 -12.76 -20.04 33.82
CA GLN A 622 -11.77 -19.33 34.62
C GLN A 622 -11.12 -18.17 33.86
N VAL A 623 -11.09 -18.25 32.53
CA VAL A 623 -10.47 -17.26 31.66
C VAL A 623 -11.51 -16.75 30.66
N ALA A 624 -11.85 -15.46 30.74
CA ALA A 624 -12.67 -14.78 29.74
C ALA A 624 -11.78 -14.22 28.62
N ILE A 625 -12.24 -14.26 27.37
CA ILE A 625 -11.51 -13.70 26.22
C ILE A 625 -12.39 -12.67 25.51
N THR A 626 -11.93 -11.42 25.51
CA THR A 626 -12.61 -10.29 24.85
C THR A 626 -11.80 -9.83 23.64
N ARG A 627 -12.49 -9.57 22.53
CA ARG A 627 -11.88 -9.07 21.30
C ARG A 627 -12.08 -7.57 21.16
N ILE A 628 -11.01 -6.84 20.89
CA ILE A 628 -11.06 -5.42 20.51
C ILE A 628 -10.94 -5.36 18.99
N GLU A 629 -12.05 -5.10 18.31
CA GLU A 629 -12.11 -5.11 16.84
C GLU A 629 -11.77 -3.74 16.26
N GLN A 630 -12.16 -2.66 16.96
CA GLN A 630 -11.74 -1.30 16.67
C GLN A 630 -10.72 -0.82 17.69
N LEU A 631 -9.51 -0.55 17.22
CA LEU A 631 -8.39 -0.10 18.04
C LEU A 631 -8.37 1.43 18.12
N SER A 632 -8.65 2.09 17.00
CA SER A 632 -8.77 3.55 16.91
C SER A 632 -10.05 3.93 16.17
N PRO A 633 -10.85 4.89 16.70
CA PRO A 633 -10.78 5.43 18.05
C PRO A 633 -10.95 4.35 19.12
N PHE A 634 -10.28 4.51 20.25
CA PHE A 634 -10.24 3.49 21.30
C PHE A 634 -11.59 3.37 22.04
N PRO A 635 -12.16 2.16 22.20
CA PRO A 635 -13.51 1.98 22.74
C PRO A 635 -13.54 2.00 24.28
N PHE A 636 -13.24 3.17 24.87
CA PHE A 636 -13.18 3.37 26.32
C PHE A 636 -14.47 2.96 27.05
N ASP A 637 -15.62 3.31 26.48
CA ASP A 637 -16.95 3.02 27.01
C ASP A 637 -17.22 1.52 27.15
N LEU A 638 -16.96 0.75 26.10
CA LEU A 638 -17.22 -0.69 26.08
C LEU A 638 -16.21 -1.46 26.93
N LEU A 639 -14.95 -1.04 26.95
CA LEU A 639 -13.92 -1.71 27.74
C LEU A 639 -14.08 -1.44 29.24
N LEU A 640 -14.59 -0.25 29.63
CA LEU A 640 -14.94 0.01 31.02
C LEU A 640 -16.05 -0.95 31.49
N GLN A 641 -17.10 -1.11 30.68
CA GLN A 641 -18.21 -2.03 30.98
C GLN A 641 -17.71 -3.48 31.08
N GLU A 642 -16.87 -3.92 30.15
CA GLU A 642 -16.34 -5.29 30.16
C GLU A 642 -15.44 -5.55 31.38
N VAL A 643 -14.57 -4.61 31.75
CA VAL A 643 -13.74 -4.78 32.95
C VAL A 643 -14.60 -4.83 34.22
N GLN A 644 -15.66 -4.01 34.30
CA GLN A 644 -16.58 -4.00 35.44
C GLN A 644 -17.36 -5.31 35.60
N LYS A 645 -17.61 -6.03 34.50
CA LYS A 645 -18.22 -7.37 34.53
C LYS A 645 -17.35 -8.39 35.28
N TYR A 646 -16.02 -8.23 35.27
CA TYR A 646 -15.05 -9.15 35.87
C TYR A 646 -14.15 -8.44 36.91
N PRO A 647 -14.70 -8.04 38.07
CA PRO A 647 -13.98 -7.20 39.04
C PRO A 647 -12.72 -7.87 39.60
N GLU A 648 -12.80 -9.16 39.93
CA GLU A 648 -11.73 -9.96 40.55
C GLU A 648 -10.68 -10.48 39.54
N ALA A 649 -10.93 -10.33 38.24
CA ALA A 649 -10.05 -10.90 37.22
C ALA A 649 -8.77 -10.06 37.02
N GLU A 650 -7.64 -10.74 36.88
CA GLU A 650 -6.41 -10.15 36.34
C GLU A 650 -6.63 -9.70 34.89
N LEU A 651 -6.09 -8.54 34.51
CA LEU A 651 -6.18 -8.06 33.13
C LEU A 651 -4.89 -8.36 32.38
N ALA A 652 -4.99 -8.96 31.19
CA ALA A 652 -3.83 -9.13 30.31
C ALA A 652 -4.19 -8.80 28.86
N TRP A 653 -3.28 -8.12 28.17
CA TRP A 653 -3.28 -7.96 26.72
C TRP A 653 -2.51 -9.12 26.09
N CYS A 654 -3.16 -9.85 25.19
CA CYS A 654 -2.57 -10.95 24.46
C CYS A 654 -2.47 -10.62 22.97
N GLN A 655 -1.27 -10.75 22.40
CA GLN A 655 -1.04 -10.48 20.98
C GLN A 655 0.04 -11.40 20.40
N GLU A 656 -0.08 -11.71 19.12
CA GLU A 656 0.92 -12.52 18.43
C GLU A 656 2.15 -11.72 17.99
N GLU A 657 2.06 -10.41 17.83
CA GLU A 657 3.19 -9.59 17.45
C GLU A 657 4.23 -9.49 18.59
N HIS A 658 5.49 -9.25 18.22
CA HIS A 658 6.55 -8.94 19.19
C HIS A 658 6.16 -7.74 20.06
N LYS A 659 6.63 -7.72 21.31
CA LYS A 659 6.24 -6.72 22.32
C LYS A 659 6.43 -5.27 21.92
N ASN A 660 7.44 -4.98 21.09
CA ASN A 660 7.74 -3.64 20.54
C ASN A 660 7.03 -3.35 19.21
N GLN A 661 6.07 -4.19 18.83
CA GLN A 661 5.27 -4.15 17.61
C GLN A 661 3.81 -4.45 18.00
N GLY A 662 2.91 -4.51 17.00
CA GLY A 662 1.53 -4.86 17.29
C GLY A 662 0.80 -3.71 17.96
N TYR A 663 0.06 -4.05 19.02
CA TYR A 663 -0.95 -3.19 19.60
C TYR A 663 -0.62 -2.75 21.02
N TYR A 664 0.30 -3.47 21.69
CA TYR A 664 0.53 -3.37 23.13
C TYR A 664 0.82 -1.95 23.62
N ASP A 665 1.77 -1.25 22.99
CA ASP A 665 2.18 0.09 23.43
C ASP A 665 1.08 1.15 23.21
N TYR A 666 0.17 0.92 22.26
CA TYR A 666 -1.00 1.78 22.05
C TYR A 666 -2.13 1.46 23.03
N VAL A 667 -2.46 0.16 23.20
CA VAL A 667 -3.62 -0.31 23.98
C VAL A 667 -3.38 -0.19 25.49
N LYS A 668 -2.17 -0.52 25.97
CA LYS A 668 -1.85 -0.55 27.40
C LYS A 668 -2.15 0.77 28.12
N PRO A 669 -1.61 1.95 27.69
CA PRO A 669 -1.86 3.18 28.43
C PRO A 669 -3.35 3.55 28.41
N ARG A 670 -4.05 3.34 27.29
CA ARG A 670 -5.49 3.61 27.15
C ARG A 670 -6.33 2.71 28.06
N LEU A 671 -6.09 1.40 28.08
CA LEU A 671 -6.74 0.49 29.04
C LEU A 671 -6.49 0.90 30.49
N ARG A 672 -5.26 1.32 30.81
CA ARG A 672 -4.93 1.82 32.15
C ARG A 672 -5.71 3.08 32.48
N THR A 673 -5.88 4.00 31.55
CA THR A 673 -6.72 5.19 31.71
C THR A 673 -8.20 4.83 31.89
N THR A 674 -8.74 3.90 31.08
CA THR A 674 -10.11 3.39 31.19
C THR A 674 -10.45 2.96 32.61
N ILE A 675 -9.53 2.24 33.27
CA ILE A 675 -9.75 1.67 34.61
C ILE A 675 -9.22 2.58 35.74
N SER A 676 -8.93 3.85 35.46
CA SER A 676 -8.33 4.80 36.42
C SER A 676 -7.07 4.23 37.10
N ARG A 677 -6.30 3.42 36.36
CA ARG A 677 -5.09 2.73 36.79
C ARG A 677 -5.29 1.82 38.03
N ALA A 678 -6.53 1.38 38.29
CA ALA A 678 -6.90 0.59 39.47
C ALA A 678 -6.18 -0.76 39.57
N LYS A 679 -5.84 -1.39 38.44
CA LYS A 679 -5.07 -2.64 38.38
C LYS A 679 -4.04 -2.63 37.23
N PRO A 680 -2.96 -3.43 37.32
CA PRO A 680 -2.02 -3.59 36.21
C PRO A 680 -2.71 -4.24 34.99
N VAL A 681 -2.18 -3.93 33.80
CA VAL A 681 -2.52 -4.61 32.55
C VAL A 681 -1.27 -5.36 32.09
N TRP A 682 -1.31 -6.68 32.21
CA TRP A 682 -0.20 -7.57 31.92
C TRP A 682 -0.04 -7.82 30.42
N TYR A 683 1.10 -8.38 30.03
CA TYR A 683 1.44 -8.69 28.64
C TYR A 683 1.63 -10.19 28.47
N ALA A 684 0.93 -10.78 27.51
CA ALA A 684 1.18 -12.13 27.01
C ALA A 684 1.44 -12.05 25.50
N GLY A 685 2.67 -12.31 25.06
CA GLY A 685 3.04 -12.14 23.66
C GLY A 685 4.49 -12.51 23.40
N ARG A 686 4.92 -12.32 22.15
CA ARG A 686 6.30 -12.56 21.75
C ARG A 686 7.25 -11.54 22.38
N ASP A 687 8.49 -11.95 22.66
CA ASP A 687 9.54 -11.04 23.15
C ASP A 687 9.78 -9.88 22.15
N PRO A 688 10.45 -8.77 22.51
CA PRO A 688 10.81 -7.76 21.53
C PRO A 688 11.72 -8.31 20.42
N ALA A 689 11.53 -7.86 19.18
CA ALA A 689 12.38 -8.21 18.05
C ALA A 689 12.56 -7.06 17.06
N ALA A 690 13.69 -7.08 16.34
CA ALA A 690 13.97 -6.13 15.27
C ALA A 690 13.18 -6.44 13.99
N ALA A 691 13.14 -7.71 13.60
CA ALA A 691 12.36 -8.18 12.45
C ALA A 691 10.89 -8.39 12.83
N PRO A 692 9.94 -8.24 11.89
CA PRO A 692 8.53 -8.48 12.18
C PRO A 692 8.20 -9.91 12.63
N ALA A 693 8.87 -10.89 12.03
CA ALA A 693 8.71 -12.31 12.33
C ALA A 693 10.03 -13.07 12.14
N THR A 694 10.16 -14.20 12.81
CA THR A 694 11.27 -15.14 12.54
C THR A 694 11.10 -15.82 11.18
N GLY A 695 12.22 -16.01 10.46
CA GLY A 695 12.26 -16.81 9.23
C GLY A 695 12.26 -18.32 9.47
N ASN A 696 12.30 -18.78 10.72
CA ASN A 696 12.34 -20.20 11.08
C ASN A 696 11.00 -20.67 11.67
N LYS A 697 10.36 -21.63 11.01
CA LYS A 697 9.05 -22.17 11.42
C LYS A 697 9.04 -22.80 12.82
N LYS A 698 10.12 -23.48 13.24
CA LYS A 698 10.21 -24.09 14.57
C LYS A 698 10.29 -23.02 15.66
N THR A 699 11.06 -21.96 15.43
CA THR A 699 11.13 -20.80 16.32
C THR A 699 9.76 -20.15 16.43
N HIS A 700 9.06 -19.93 15.30
CA HIS A 700 7.71 -19.35 15.29
C HIS A 700 6.73 -20.14 16.16
N LEU A 701 6.73 -21.48 16.07
CA LEU A 701 5.88 -22.34 16.89
C LEU A 701 6.27 -22.31 18.37
N THR A 702 7.57 -22.21 18.67
CA THR A 702 8.07 -22.11 20.05
C THR A 702 7.64 -20.80 20.70
N GLU A 703 7.70 -19.70 19.94
CA GLU A 703 7.21 -18.38 20.36
C GLU A 703 5.69 -18.37 20.57
N LEU A 704 4.93 -19.00 19.67
CA LEU A 704 3.48 -19.16 19.82
C LEU A 704 3.17 -19.94 21.11
N GLN A 705 3.81 -21.08 21.33
CA GLN A 705 3.59 -21.85 22.55
C GLN A 705 3.92 -21.04 23.81
N ARG A 706 5.04 -20.30 23.83
CA ARG A 706 5.42 -19.45 24.98
C ARG A 706 4.38 -18.37 25.27
N LEU A 707 3.83 -17.72 24.24
CA LEU A 707 2.74 -16.76 24.42
C LEU A 707 1.51 -17.43 25.04
N LEU A 708 1.10 -18.59 24.52
CA LEU A 708 -0.05 -19.34 25.02
C LEU A 708 0.15 -19.79 26.47
N ASP A 709 1.35 -20.28 26.80
CA ASP A 709 1.73 -20.66 28.16
C ASP A 709 1.60 -19.47 29.12
N THR A 710 2.11 -18.31 28.72
CA THR A 710 2.02 -17.08 29.53
C THR A 710 0.57 -16.61 29.69
N ALA A 711 -0.25 -16.69 28.63
CA ALA A 711 -1.63 -16.26 28.65
C ALA A 711 -2.50 -17.08 29.62
N PHE A 712 -2.24 -18.39 29.75
CA PHE A 712 -3.04 -19.33 30.54
C PHE A 712 -2.40 -19.79 31.86
N ASP A 713 -1.15 -19.41 32.14
CA ASP A 713 -0.55 -19.62 33.47
C ASP A 713 -1.05 -18.54 34.45
N LEU A 714 -1.94 -18.94 35.37
CA LEU A 714 -2.51 -18.05 36.40
C LEU A 714 -1.47 -17.56 37.43
N ASP A 715 -0.26 -18.14 37.45
CA ASP A 715 0.83 -17.74 38.33
C ASP A 715 1.86 -16.84 37.63
N ALA A 716 1.76 -16.66 36.31
CA ALA A 716 2.76 -15.96 35.48
C ALA A 716 3.11 -14.54 35.98
N PHE A 717 2.15 -13.83 36.57
CA PHE A 717 2.30 -12.44 36.99
C PHE A 717 2.45 -12.23 38.50
N LYS A 718 2.31 -13.27 39.33
CA LYS A 718 2.37 -13.18 40.80
C LYS A 718 3.70 -12.66 41.35
N LYS A 719 4.79 -12.76 40.58
CA LYS A 719 6.12 -12.23 40.95
C LYS A 719 6.26 -10.72 40.71
N PHE A 720 5.31 -10.11 40.01
CA PHE A 720 5.32 -8.71 39.61
C PHE A 720 4.18 -7.89 40.22
N SER A 721 3.19 -8.57 40.81
CA SER A 721 2.01 -8.01 41.48
C SER A 721 2.31 -7.38 42.83
#